data_AF-A0A1F7RVB1-F1
#
_entry.id   AF-A0A1F7RVB1-F1
#
_cell.length_a   1.000
_cell.length_b   1.000
_cell.length_c   1.000
_cell.angle_alpha   90.00
_cell.angle_beta   90.00
_cell.angle_gamma   90.00
#
_symmetry.space_group_name_H-M   'P 1'
#
loop_
_entity.id
_entity.type
_entity.pdbx_description
1 polymer ?
#
loop_
_entity_poly.entity_id
_entity_poly.type
_entity_poly.pdbx_seq_one_letter_code
_entity_poly.pdbx_strand_id
1 'polypeptide(L)'
;MILNSKENYPLLSKILIIFSFILILHFWFFHGSSLGSDNKSFSKVREIEISGLKSTEAKVGFKEIKVNQNLLGLPISVAGERFEHGILAHAPSKIVFLNQGRFKYFKAKIGIDDEGGGRGEVRFLILLDGNLAFTSEVIRGGSPVSPLLLNIRKANKVELVVNELGKYDYDFSVWCEPEFLNQIPKEWSTASLSKPESKSELKLDENKLWDTGNKTFPNQKGLFLWNIIVAIVYIIILTFVILKRRSILSNILKLKKYLVRPEVYILLLSAILSFWIFIPFWKQGLPVGWDAGQHYLRCWLMKNLFLSNFKLDGWSPYWYLGIQQFLFYSPFVYILVSLLHFFTFQLLPLLICYKIFYFLIYFVLPFACYWLMRQFKVDPLPSSIAALGVPSFSAIHGLGIEGLFIPGLFAQGFGILIFCFALGSLRKLKDYGGKNVLLMGLVIGILFISHIITSLYFGFCLLIFIAFNIYSGDKKNLFRIFTALVLGILISLFALWPAFNFRDLRGPEIGWGDFNFINDILEGKYFGPSLLNIFSILGFIILFFLKEKETKIIAFLAILTYLVASWKLVLLDSGIFSDIFRQVYKTHTFPYLAIYFIMFLGIFLQFFINVFSYIFSISITLNGKKATNQILAIVIICLVLVVTYNSFKRLSFLKGYVKVDSDFSNSKRKSIIEGFQWLEQNTPQNIVVAFDDRWETFGEIGFNQFASQINLFANRYTLQGNQIEATCANNTEVGKKFAEWPPQKLFEKLTRYNVSYLYTWNDDAMRNLSQHPELFRLVYFNGISSIWQLINYDFYYISNNVKIIKFFFSPERIKWEVLNKEKNNRIIAAIAYHPKWKLYINGIQTKIDKTDDHLITFSLPESESLYAIDLRFEKTFFEIVFNIISFVTFFVILFLVIKL
;
A
#
# COMPACT_ATOMS: atom_id res chain seq x y z
N MET A 1 43.32 7.86 31.33
CA MET A 1 44.07 7.23 32.46
C MET A 1 44.05 5.69 32.44
N ILE A 2 43.67 5.03 31.34
CA ILE A 2 43.79 3.55 31.21
C ILE A 2 44.38 3.24 29.83
N LEU A 3 45.66 3.50 29.63
CA LEU A 3 46.43 2.99 28.48
C LEU A 3 47.90 2.87 28.88
N ASN A 4 48.18 2.01 29.86
CA ASN A 4 49.53 1.54 30.07
C ASN A 4 49.53 0.08 30.54
N SER A 5 49.13 -0.80 29.62
CA SER A 5 49.61 -2.19 29.61
C SER A 5 49.73 -2.61 28.15
N LYS A 6 50.97 -2.88 27.74
CA LYS A 6 51.26 -3.59 26.51
C LYS A 6 50.72 -5.02 26.69
N GLU A 7 50.07 -5.50 25.64
CA GLU A 7 49.51 -6.84 25.45
C GLU A 7 48.03 -7.03 25.81
N ASN A 8 47.30 -7.47 24.77
CA ASN A 8 45.90 -7.89 24.68
C ASN A 8 44.81 -6.80 24.49
N TYR A 9 43.94 -7.07 23.52
CA TYR A 9 42.78 -6.30 23.03
C TYR A 9 43.00 -5.13 22.03
N PRO A 10 43.67 -5.36 20.88
CA PRO A 10 43.71 -4.38 19.78
C PRO A 10 42.34 -4.13 19.12
N LEU A 11 41.36 -5.00 19.36
CA LEU A 11 39.99 -4.85 18.82
C LEU A 11 39.13 -3.95 19.72
N LEU A 12 39.24 -4.11 21.05
CA LEU A 12 38.46 -3.34 22.00
C LEU A 12 38.94 -1.88 22.06
N SER A 13 40.24 -1.64 21.97
CA SER A 13 40.80 -0.28 21.87
C SER A 13 40.37 0.43 20.58
N LYS A 14 40.30 -0.28 19.44
CA LYS A 14 39.80 0.27 18.18
C LYS A 14 38.30 0.53 18.20
N ILE A 15 37.52 -0.37 18.80
CA ILE A 15 36.07 -0.18 18.98
C ILE A 15 35.82 1.02 19.90
N LEU A 16 36.55 1.13 21.01
CA LEU A 16 36.42 2.26 21.95
C LEU A 16 36.86 3.58 21.32
N ILE A 17 37.94 3.62 20.53
CA ILE A 17 38.34 4.82 19.78
C ILE A 17 37.26 5.24 18.77
N ILE A 18 36.66 4.29 18.05
CA ILE A 18 35.55 4.55 17.12
C ILE A 18 34.30 5.03 17.87
N PHE A 19 33.97 4.40 19.01
CA PHE A 19 32.83 4.80 19.84
C PHE A 19 33.03 6.19 20.45
N SER A 20 34.24 6.51 20.91
CA SER A 20 34.62 7.83 21.40
C SER A 20 34.58 8.88 20.28
N PHE A 21 34.98 8.53 19.05
CA PHE A 21 34.90 9.44 17.90
C PHE A 21 33.45 9.72 17.50
N ILE A 22 32.57 8.70 17.56
CA ILE A 22 31.13 8.83 17.31
C ILE A 22 30.45 9.65 18.42
N LEU A 23 30.81 9.44 19.70
CA LEU A 23 30.30 10.22 20.83
C LEU A 23 30.77 11.67 20.78
N ILE A 24 32.02 11.95 20.41
CA ILE A 24 32.55 13.31 20.25
C ILE A 24 31.87 14.01 19.08
N LEU A 25 31.66 13.34 17.94
CA LEU A 25 30.88 13.89 16.81
C LEU A 25 29.41 14.13 17.17
N HIS A 26 28.81 13.26 17.97
CA HIS A 26 27.43 13.43 18.47
C HIS A 26 27.34 14.62 19.44
N PHE A 27 28.30 14.79 20.36
CA PHE A 27 28.33 15.90 21.31
C PHE A 27 28.60 17.24 20.63
N TRP A 28 29.50 17.28 19.64
CA TRP A 28 29.85 18.50 18.91
C TRP A 28 28.71 18.99 17.98
N PHE A 29 27.93 18.06 17.39
CA PHE A 29 26.80 18.43 16.52
C PHE A 29 25.48 18.69 17.25
N PHE A 30 25.24 18.08 18.41
CA PHE A 30 23.99 18.29 19.16
C PHE A 30 24.07 19.37 20.24
N HIS A 31 25.27 19.72 20.72
CA HIS A 31 25.46 20.75 21.76
C HIS A 31 26.33 21.94 21.31
N GLY A 32 26.78 21.94 20.06
CA GLY A 32 27.51 23.04 19.44
C GLY A 32 26.62 24.20 18.95
N SER A 33 25.62 24.61 19.74
CA SER A 33 24.90 25.88 19.57
C SER A 33 23.91 26.13 20.72
N SER A 34 24.41 26.28 21.95
CA SER A 34 23.63 26.96 23.00
C SER A 34 24.51 27.76 23.96
N LEU A 35 24.98 28.92 23.51
CA LEU A 35 25.22 30.05 24.39
C LEU A 35 24.45 31.23 23.80
N GLY A 36 23.21 31.35 24.26
CA GLY A 36 22.26 32.38 23.87
C GLY A 36 21.08 32.24 24.80
N SER A 37 21.17 32.86 25.97
CA SER A 37 20.09 33.01 26.93
C SER A 37 18.87 33.60 26.24
N ASP A 38 17.70 32.96 26.37
CA ASP A 38 16.44 33.63 26.06
C ASP A 38 15.36 33.17 27.04
N ASN A 39 15.25 33.94 28.12
CA ASN A 39 14.00 34.13 28.85
C ASN A 39 12.94 34.59 27.85
N LYS A 40 11.86 33.84 27.63
CA LYS A 40 10.65 34.39 27.00
C LYS A 40 9.39 34.07 27.78
N SER A 41 8.98 35.11 28.50
CA SER A 41 7.64 35.45 28.94
C SER A 41 6.57 35.19 27.89
N PHE A 42 5.38 34.76 28.34
CA PHE A 42 4.14 34.72 27.58
C PHE A 42 3.83 36.09 26.94
N SER A 43 3.69 36.15 25.61
CA SER A 43 3.28 37.36 24.89
C SER A 43 1.81 37.29 24.45
N LYS A 44 1.06 38.32 24.85
CA LYS A 44 -0.29 38.73 24.41
C LYS A 44 -0.53 38.57 22.90
N VAL A 45 -1.77 38.22 22.54
CA VAL A 45 -2.31 38.28 21.17
C VAL A 45 -2.14 39.71 20.63
N ARG A 46 -1.51 39.86 19.45
CA ARG A 46 -1.43 41.14 18.71
C ARG A 46 -2.44 41.09 17.57
N GLU A 47 -3.47 41.91 17.65
CA GLU A 47 -4.39 42.26 16.56
C GLU A 47 -3.85 43.53 15.89
N ILE A 48 -3.83 43.59 14.56
CA ILE A 48 -3.38 44.79 13.82
C ILE A 48 -4.46 45.14 12.79
N GLU A 49 -4.98 46.35 12.93
CA GLU A 49 -6.00 46.93 12.07
C GLU A 49 -5.42 47.33 10.71
N ILE A 50 -6.14 47.06 9.61
CA ILE A 50 -5.64 47.22 8.24
C ILE A 50 -5.75 48.67 7.76
N SER A 51 -6.66 49.48 8.34
CA SER A 51 -6.79 50.91 8.05
C SER A 51 -5.49 51.69 8.37
N GLY A 52 -4.67 51.19 9.32
CA GLY A 52 -3.37 51.74 9.69
C GLY A 52 -2.16 51.18 8.91
N LEU A 53 -2.37 50.25 7.97
CA LEU A 53 -1.31 49.63 7.18
C LEU A 53 -1.19 50.31 5.80
N LYS A 54 0.04 50.65 5.40
CA LYS A 54 0.30 51.19 4.06
C LYS A 54 0.18 50.09 3.01
N SER A 55 -0.84 50.16 2.16
CA SER A 55 -1.01 49.26 1.01
C SER A 55 0.16 49.42 0.02
N THR A 56 0.58 48.33 -0.63
CA THR A 56 1.63 48.38 -1.65
C THR A 56 1.13 48.76 -3.03
N GLU A 57 -0.16 48.57 -3.29
CA GLU A 57 -0.83 49.00 -4.52
C GLU A 57 -2.30 49.23 -4.20
N ALA A 58 -2.91 50.27 -4.76
CA ALA A 58 -4.32 50.56 -4.59
C ALA A 58 -4.86 51.23 -5.87
N LYS A 59 -5.91 50.64 -6.45
CA LYS A 59 -6.58 51.10 -7.68
C LYS A 59 -8.09 51.08 -7.46
N VAL A 60 -8.77 52.07 -8.01
CA VAL A 60 -10.22 52.25 -7.84
C VAL A 60 -10.82 52.78 -9.15
N GLY A 61 -12.03 52.34 -9.47
CA GLY A 61 -12.70 52.65 -10.74
C GLY A 61 -13.18 54.10 -10.85
N PHE A 62 -13.43 54.74 -9.71
CA PHE A 62 -13.91 56.13 -9.65
C PHE A 62 -13.40 56.84 -8.39
N LYS A 63 -12.91 58.08 -8.56
CA LYS A 63 -12.26 58.94 -7.54
C LYS A 63 -11.07 58.26 -6.85
N GLU A 64 -10.94 58.41 -5.53
CA GLU A 64 -9.84 57.90 -4.71
C GLU A 64 -10.38 57.03 -3.58
N ILE A 65 -9.53 56.14 -3.08
CA ILE A 65 -9.86 55.30 -1.93
C ILE A 65 -9.89 56.17 -0.68
N LYS A 66 -10.94 56.02 0.13
CA LYS A 66 -11.07 56.71 1.41
C LYS A 66 -10.93 55.71 2.54
N VAL A 67 -10.14 56.07 3.55
CA VAL A 67 -9.94 55.27 4.76
C VAL A 67 -10.67 55.98 5.90
N ASN A 68 -11.50 55.23 6.64
CA ASN A 68 -12.29 55.63 7.80
C ASN A 68 -13.31 56.76 7.54
N GLN A 69 -13.57 57.08 6.27
CA GLN A 69 -14.56 58.07 5.86
C GLN A 69 -15.18 57.67 4.52
N ASN A 70 -16.39 58.14 4.26
CA ASN A 70 -17.07 57.97 2.99
C ASN A 70 -16.67 59.06 1.98
N LEU A 71 -17.33 59.11 0.82
CA LEU A 71 -17.00 60.07 -0.25
C LEU A 71 -17.28 61.54 0.06
N LEU A 72 -18.12 61.82 1.06
CA LEU A 72 -18.42 63.17 1.55
C LEU A 72 -17.53 63.58 2.74
N GLY A 73 -16.62 62.71 3.18
CA GLY A 73 -15.80 62.93 4.38
C GLY A 73 -16.56 62.67 5.70
N LEU A 74 -17.70 61.98 5.64
CA LEU A 74 -18.48 61.55 6.80
C LEU A 74 -18.09 60.12 7.22
N PRO A 75 -18.46 59.65 8.43
CA PRO A 75 -18.24 58.27 8.83
C PRO A 75 -18.89 57.26 7.86
N ILE A 76 -18.26 56.10 7.71
CA ILE A 76 -18.75 55.00 6.86
C ILE A 76 -20.04 54.44 7.47
N SER A 77 -21.06 54.21 6.62
CA SER A 77 -22.34 53.64 7.04
C SER A 77 -22.83 52.60 6.03
N VAL A 78 -23.21 51.41 6.48
CA VAL A 78 -23.75 50.34 5.64
C VAL A 78 -25.04 49.82 6.27
N ALA A 79 -26.16 49.93 5.56
CA ALA A 79 -27.49 49.55 6.02
C ALA A 79 -27.85 50.18 7.39
N GLY A 80 -27.41 51.41 7.63
CA GLY A 80 -27.60 52.16 8.88
C GLY A 80 -26.63 51.80 10.01
N GLU A 81 -25.77 50.79 9.86
CA GLU A 81 -24.69 50.49 10.82
C GLU A 81 -23.47 51.38 10.52
N ARG A 82 -23.02 52.13 11.54
CA ARG A 82 -21.86 53.03 11.42
C ARG A 82 -20.57 52.33 11.81
N PHE A 83 -19.52 52.54 11.02
CA PHE A 83 -18.20 51.96 11.24
C PHE A 83 -17.18 53.06 11.49
N GLU A 84 -16.47 52.99 12.62
CA GLU A 84 -15.37 53.90 12.95
C GLU A 84 -14.15 53.68 12.03
N HIS A 85 -14.01 52.45 11.55
CA HIS A 85 -12.87 52.02 10.75
C HIS A 85 -13.29 51.22 9.52
N GLY A 86 -12.71 51.55 8.36
CA GLY A 86 -13.03 50.87 7.12
C GLY A 86 -12.33 51.47 5.90
N ILE A 87 -12.42 50.78 4.77
CA ILE A 87 -11.87 51.24 3.50
C ILE A 87 -13.00 51.30 2.48
N LEU A 88 -13.37 52.51 2.07
CA LEU A 88 -14.29 52.75 0.96
C LEU A 88 -13.51 52.78 -0.36
N ALA A 89 -13.91 51.93 -1.28
CA ALA A 89 -13.37 51.85 -2.62
C ALA A 89 -14.51 51.67 -3.63
N HIS A 90 -14.54 52.46 -4.69
CA HIS A 90 -15.53 52.30 -5.75
C HIS A 90 -15.18 51.14 -6.70
N ALA A 91 -16.10 50.21 -6.98
CA ALA A 91 -15.84 49.09 -7.90
C ALA A 91 -15.69 49.57 -9.38
N PRO A 92 -14.86 48.93 -10.21
CA PRO A 92 -13.86 47.92 -9.86
C PRO A 92 -12.78 48.50 -8.95
N SER A 93 -12.37 47.77 -7.92
CA SER A 93 -11.25 48.19 -7.07
C SER A 93 -10.32 47.04 -6.73
N LYS A 94 -9.06 47.37 -6.43
CA LYS A 94 -8.03 46.43 -6.01
C LYS A 94 -7.07 47.10 -5.03
N ILE A 95 -6.93 46.53 -3.84
CA ILE A 95 -6.03 46.99 -2.77
C ILE A 95 -5.13 45.83 -2.35
N VAL A 96 -3.81 46.04 -2.33
CA VAL A 96 -2.82 44.99 -2.09
C VAL A 96 -2.05 45.26 -0.80
N PHE A 97 -2.02 44.25 0.09
CA PHE A 97 -1.25 44.24 1.32
C PHE A 97 -0.19 43.13 1.31
N LEU A 98 1.01 43.42 1.83
CA LEU A 98 2.03 42.41 2.06
C LEU A 98 1.85 41.78 3.45
N ASN A 99 1.44 40.52 3.50
CA ASN A 99 1.37 39.75 4.74
C ASN A 99 2.74 39.14 5.11
N GLN A 100 3.57 38.72 4.14
CA GLN A 100 4.87 38.06 4.37
C GLN A 100 4.83 36.92 5.43
N GLY A 101 3.69 36.25 5.58
CA GLY A 101 3.48 35.21 6.60
C GLY A 101 3.37 35.71 8.05
N ARG A 102 3.22 37.02 8.29
CA ARG A 102 3.15 37.64 9.62
C ARG A 102 1.82 37.42 10.33
N PHE A 103 0.73 37.30 9.58
CA PHE A 103 -0.61 37.08 10.09
C PHE A 103 -1.23 35.80 9.49
N LYS A 104 -2.16 35.21 10.23
CA LYS A 104 -2.76 33.91 9.93
C LYS A 104 -4.19 33.98 9.43
N TYR A 105 -4.92 35.02 9.78
CA TYR A 105 -6.30 35.23 9.35
C TYR A 105 -6.51 36.68 8.92
N PHE A 106 -7.43 36.88 7.98
CA PHE A 106 -8.00 38.17 7.62
C PHE A 106 -9.46 38.15 8.03
N LYS A 107 -9.91 39.20 8.71
CA LYS A 107 -11.29 39.39 9.14
C LYS A 107 -11.78 40.73 8.59
N ALA A 108 -13.01 40.78 8.10
CA ALA A 108 -13.68 42.02 7.73
C ALA A 108 -15.20 41.82 7.75
N LYS A 109 -15.90 42.92 7.60
CA LYS A 109 -17.31 43.01 7.24
C LYS A 109 -17.38 43.65 5.85
N ILE A 110 -18.24 43.18 4.95
CA ILE A 110 -18.33 43.70 3.57
C ILE A 110 -19.74 44.26 3.29
N GLY A 111 -19.81 45.36 2.53
CA GLY A 111 -21.07 46.04 2.23
C GLY A 111 -20.94 47.20 1.24
N ILE A 112 -22.05 47.86 0.91
CA ILE A 112 -22.08 49.09 0.08
C ILE A 112 -22.50 50.26 0.97
N ASP A 113 -21.79 51.38 0.86
CA ASP A 113 -22.02 52.59 1.66
C ASP A 113 -23.41 53.21 1.38
N ASP A 114 -24.06 53.69 2.44
CA ASP A 114 -25.42 54.25 2.39
C ASP A 114 -25.51 55.53 1.55
N GLU A 115 -24.39 56.22 1.30
CA GLU A 115 -24.31 57.36 0.37
C GLU A 115 -24.66 56.97 -1.08
N GLY A 116 -24.60 55.67 -1.41
CA GLY A 116 -25.13 55.12 -2.65
C GLY A 116 -26.66 55.19 -2.75
N GLY A 117 -27.35 55.61 -1.68
CA GLY A 117 -28.81 55.75 -1.65
C GLY A 117 -29.54 54.42 -1.84
N GLY A 118 -28.96 53.33 -1.35
CA GLY A 118 -29.46 51.95 -1.54
C GLY A 118 -29.24 51.37 -2.93
N ARG A 119 -28.36 51.97 -3.75
CA ARG A 119 -28.03 51.52 -5.11
C ARG A 119 -26.64 50.87 -5.16
N GLY A 120 -26.29 50.30 -6.30
CA GLY A 120 -25.03 49.60 -6.53
C GLY A 120 -25.15 48.08 -6.34
N GLU A 121 -24.34 47.33 -7.07
CA GLU A 121 -24.22 45.89 -6.95
C GLU A 121 -22.79 45.42 -7.26
N VAL A 122 -22.16 44.79 -6.28
CA VAL A 122 -20.75 44.42 -6.35
C VAL A 122 -20.51 42.99 -5.91
N ARG A 123 -19.37 42.44 -6.31
CA ARG A 123 -18.85 41.17 -5.80
C ARG A 123 -17.49 41.38 -5.17
N PHE A 124 -17.38 41.02 -3.88
CA PHE A 124 -16.12 41.07 -3.15
C PHE A 124 -15.31 39.81 -3.39
N LEU A 125 -14.03 39.99 -3.61
CA LEU A 125 -13.07 38.93 -3.90
C LEU A 125 -11.84 39.15 -3.01
N ILE A 126 -11.28 38.06 -2.49
CA ILE A 126 -9.93 38.10 -1.90
C ILE A 126 -9.04 37.16 -2.69
N LEU A 127 -7.91 37.69 -3.18
CA LEU A 127 -6.86 36.88 -3.78
C LEU A 127 -5.68 36.77 -2.81
N LEU A 128 -5.16 35.56 -2.66
CA LEU A 128 -3.97 35.26 -1.88
C LEU A 128 -2.86 34.88 -2.85
N ASP A 129 -1.80 35.70 -2.89
CA ASP A 129 -0.70 35.55 -3.85
C ASP A 129 -1.18 35.39 -5.31
N GLY A 130 -2.15 36.21 -5.73
CA GLY A 130 -2.75 36.16 -7.08
C GLY A 130 -3.80 35.07 -7.31
N ASN A 131 -4.07 34.18 -6.35
CA ASN A 131 -5.09 33.13 -6.48
C ASN A 131 -6.38 33.50 -5.74
N LEU A 132 -7.53 33.36 -6.40
CA LEU A 132 -8.84 33.60 -5.77
C LEU A 132 -9.05 32.66 -4.57
N ALA A 133 -9.23 33.24 -3.39
CA ALA A 133 -9.39 32.53 -2.12
C ALA A 133 -10.79 32.72 -1.50
N PHE A 134 -11.47 33.82 -1.84
CA PHE A 134 -12.84 34.11 -1.42
C PHE A 134 -13.58 34.85 -2.52
N THR A 135 -14.86 34.53 -2.68
CA THR A 135 -15.83 35.31 -3.46
C THR A 135 -17.11 35.44 -2.64
N SER A 136 -17.66 36.64 -2.54
CA SER A 136 -18.99 36.84 -1.97
C SER A 136 -20.08 36.44 -2.98
N GLU A 137 -21.30 36.26 -2.48
CA GLU A 137 -22.50 36.45 -3.30
C GLU A 137 -22.58 37.91 -3.78
N VAL A 138 -23.54 38.23 -4.65
CA VAL A 138 -23.76 39.62 -5.10
C VAL A 138 -24.27 40.45 -3.93
N ILE A 139 -23.54 41.50 -3.56
CA ILE A 139 -23.91 42.44 -2.51
C ILE A 139 -24.57 43.65 -3.16
N ARG A 140 -25.80 43.99 -2.75
CA ARG A 140 -26.58 45.12 -3.28
C ARG A 140 -26.71 46.23 -2.25
N GLY A 141 -26.85 47.47 -2.70
CA GLY A 141 -27.11 48.62 -1.83
C GLY A 141 -28.30 48.36 -0.87
N GLY A 142 -28.14 48.71 0.40
CA GLY A 142 -29.13 48.45 1.45
C GLY A 142 -29.14 47.03 2.03
N SER A 143 -28.28 46.11 1.55
CA SER A 143 -28.11 44.78 2.16
C SER A 143 -27.42 44.91 3.52
N PRO A 144 -27.78 44.07 4.52
CA PRO A 144 -27.07 44.04 5.79
C PRO A 144 -25.60 43.67 5.59
N VAL A 145 -24.75 44.15 6.48
CA VAL A 145 -23.31 43.90 6.42
C VAL A 145 -23.01 42.39 6.52
N SER A 146 -22.11 41.89 5.66
CA SER A 146 -21.79 40.47 5.59
C SER A 146 -20.44 40.16 6.25
N PRO A 147 -20.37 39.27 7.26
CA PRO A 147 -19.12 38.93 7.94
C PRO A 147 -18.21 38.03 7.08
N LEU A 148 -16.91 38.26 7.17
CA LEU A 148 -15.87 37.53 6.45
C LEU A 148 -14.69 37.19 7.35
N LEU A 149 -14.36 35.90 7.45
CA LEU A 149 -13.15 35.41 8.11
C LEU A 149 -12.44 34.41 7.18
N LEU A 150 -11.19 34.71 6.83
CA LEU A 150 -10.41 33.93 5.88
C LEU A 150 -9.03 33.57 6.43
N ASN A 151 -8.59 32.33 6.22
CA ASN A 151 -7.24 31.91 6.58
C ASN A 151 -6.22 32.38 5.52
N ILE A 152 -5.22 33.14 5.97
CA ILE A 152 -4.15 33.72 5.12
C ILE A 152 -2.74 33.26 5.53
N ARG A 153 -2.62 32.23 6.39
CA ARG A 153 -1.38 31.79 7.09
C ARG A 153 -0.18 31.49 6.18
N LYS A 154 -0.38 31.34 4.88
CA LYS A 154 0.68 31.07 3.89
C LYS A 154 0.79 32.10 2.78
N ALA A 155 -0.05 33.15 2.81
CA ALA A 155 -0.08 34.19 1.79
C ALA A 155 0.99 35.25 2.07
N ASN A 156 1.79 35.61 1.06
CA ASN A 156 2.72 36.74 1.15
C ASN A 156 2.04 38.06 0.77
N LYS A 157 1.05 38.00 -0.12
CA LYS A 157 0.20 39.10 -0.57
C LYS A 157 -1.27 38.77 -0.34
N VAL A 158 -2.02 39.74 0.15
CA VAL A 158 -3.48 39.69 0.29
C VAL A 158 -4.04 40.83 -0.56
N GLU A 159 -4.87 40.49 -1.53
CA GLU A 159 -5.44 41.43 -2.48
C GLU A 159 -6.95 41.49 -2.26
N LEU A 160 -7.44 42.65 -1.83
CA LEU A 160 -8.85 42.94 -1.66
C LEU A 160 -9.36 43.50 -2.99
N VAL A 161 -10.23 42.77 -3.67
CA VAL A 161 -10.74 43.12 -4.99
C VAL A 161 -12.25 43.23 -4.93
N VAL A 162 -12.81 44.22 -5.61
CA VAL A 162 -14.24 44.36 -5.80
C VAL A 162 -14.53 44.48 -7.28
N ASN A 163 -15.37 43.60 -7.81
CA ASN A 163 -15.80 43.62 -9.20
C ASN A 163 -17.19 44.26 -9.33
N GLU A 164 -17.36 45.04 -10.39
CA GLU A 164 -18.62 45.53 -10.92
C GLU A 164 -19.36 44.41 -11.69
N LEU A 165 -20.70 44.43 -11.66
CA LEU A 165 -21.54 43.40 -12.28
C LEU A 165 -22.25 43.87 -13.55
N GLY A 166 -21.67 44.87 -14.22
CA GLY A 166 -22.07 45.35 -15.55
C GLY A 166 -22.18 46.87 -15.65
N LYS A 167 -22.91 47.50 -14.73
CA LYS A 167 -22.86 48.96 -14.48
C LYS A 167 -22.15 49.20 -13.16
N TYR A 168 -21.44 50.31 -13.04
CA TYR A 168 -20.71 50.67 -11.82
C TYR A 168 -21.30 51.89 -11.10
N ASP A 169 -22.44 52.42 -11.55
CA ASP A 169 -23.05 53.59 -10.91
C ASP A 169 -23.39 53.29 -9.43
N TYR A 170 -22.85 54.08 -8.51
CA TYR A 170 -23.09 53.98 -7.06
C TYR A 170 -22.49 52.74 -6.37
N ASP A 171 -21.49 52.08 -6.97
CA ASP A 171 -20.78 50.93 -6.40
C ASP A 171 -19.75 51.34 -5.32
N PHE A 172 -20.19 52.11 -4.33
CA PHE A 172 -19.37 52.56 -3.19
C PHE A 172 -19.12 51.43 -2.19
N SER A 173 -18.34 50.44 -2.62
CA SER A 173 -18.05 49.24 -1.83
C SER A 173 -17.14 49.53 -0.64
N VAL A 174 -17.39 48.84 0.47
CA VAL A 174 -16.70 49.06 1.74
C VAL A 174 -16.20 47.74 2.33
N TRP A 175 -14.92 47.75 2.72
CA TRP A 175 -14.36 46.78 3.67
C TRP A 175 -14.42 47.39 5.07
N CYS A 176 -15.43 47.02 5.86
CA CYS A 176 -15.67 47.49 7.22
C CYS A 176 -14.79 46.71 8.21
N GLU A 177 -14.15 47.42 9.14
CA GLU A 177 -13.27 46.85 10.19
C GLU A 177 -12.31 45.75 9.69
N PRO A 178 -11.51 46.00 8.63
CA PRO A 178 -10.61 44.98 8.11
C PRO A 178 -9.41 44.79 9.06
N GLU A 179 -9.15 43.56 9.46
CA GLU A 179 -8.13 43.19 10.45
C GLU A 179 -7.29 41.98 10.02
N PHE A 180 -5.99 42.03 10.34
CA PHE A 180 -5.12 40.86 10.25
C PHE A 180 -4.87 40.27 11.64
N LEU A 181 -5.09 38.96 11.77
CA LEU A 181 -5.11 38.27 13.05
C LEU A 181 -4.11 37.10 13.07
N ASN A 182 -3.50 36.84 14.21
CA ASN A 182 -2.60 35.70 14.40
C ASN A 182 -3.27 34.46 14.99
N GLN A 183 -4.49 34.61 15.51
CA GLN A 183 -5.36 33.58 16.06
C GLN A 183 -6.82 33.97 15.76
N ILE A 184 -7.73 32.99 15.72
CA ILE A 184 -9.16 33.27 15.51
C ILE A 184 -9.73 33.89 16.80
N PRO A 185 -10.49 35.00 16.74
CA PRO A 185 -11.15 35.58 17.91
C PRO A 185 -12.12 34.57 18.52
N LYS A 186 -12.17 34.47 19.85
CA LYS A 186 -13.01 33.47 20.56
C LYS A 186 -14.48 33.52 20.13
N GLU A 187 -15.00 34.71 19.83
CA GLU A 187 -16.39 34.96 19.42
C GLU A 187 -16.74 34.37 18.04
N TRP A 188 -15.74 34.13 17.18
CA TRP A 188 -15.90 33.59 15.83
C TRP A 188 -15.60 32.09 15.75
N SER A 189 -15.23 31.45 16.88
CA SER A 189 -14.97 30.00 16.93
C SER A 189 -16.23 29.14 16.78
N THR A 190 -17.41 29.78 16.73
CA THR A 190 -18.73 29.12 16.66
C THR A 190 -19.63 29.66 15.54
N ALA A 191 -19.18 30.56 14.67
CA ALA A 191 -20.01 31.14 13.60
C ALA A 191 -19.45 30.89 12.18
N SER A 192 -20.36 30.42 11.32
CA SER A 192 -20.27 30.11 9.88
C SER A 192 -19.11 30.73 9.07
N LEU A 193 -18.20 29.88 8.59
CA LEU A 193 -17.27 30.18 7.50
C LEU A 193 -17.98 29.94 6.15
N SER A 194 -18.09 30.97 5.31
CA SER A 194 -18.70 30.92 3.97
C SER A 194 -17.81 30.16 2.95
N LYS A 195 -18.46 29.32 2.13
CA LYS A 195 -17.86 28.50 1.05
C LYS A 195 -17.35 29.38 -0.11
N PRO A 196 -16.23 29.05 -0.79
CA PRO A 196 -15.91 29.59 -2.10
C PRO A 196 -16.42 28.69 -3.25
N GLU A 197 -17.12 29.28 -4.23
CA GLU A 197 -17.50 28.66 -5.50
C GLU A 197 -16.36 28.65 -6.55
N SER A 198 -16.55 27.86 -7.61
CA SER A 198 -15.50 27.19 -8.39
C SER A 198 -15.08 27.83 -9.73
N LYS A 199 -13.75 27.73 -9.99
CA LYS A 199 -13.02 27.44 -11.26
C LYS A 199 -13.01 28.45 -12.44
N SER A 200 -11.81 28.90 -12.82
CA SER A 200 -11.10 28.48 -14.06
C SER A 200 -9.62 28.94 -14.10
N GLU A 201 -8.73 27.96 -14.36
CA GLU A 201 -7.38 27.97 -15.03
C GLU A 201 -6.45 29.21 -14.92
N LEU A 202 -5.20 29.17 -14.40
CA LEU A 202 -4.02 28.42 -14.88
C LEU A 202 -2.80 28.53 -13.91
N LYS A 203 -2.12 27.38 -13.73
CA LYS A 203 -0.68 27.08 -13.48
C LYS A 203 0.09 27.59 -12.24
N LEU A 204 0.09 26.71 -11.23
CA LEU A 204 1.23 26.00 -10.60
C LEU A 204 2.63 26.65 -10.59
N ASP A 205 3.16 26.82 -9.37
CA ASP A 205 4.54 26.45 -9.06
C ASP A 205 4.53 25.30 -8.02
N GLU A 206 5.06 24.15 -8.44
CA GLU A 206 4.86 22.79 -7.92
C GLU A 206 5.58 22.48 -6.60
N ASN A 207 6.35 23.41 -6.04
CA ASN A 207 7.36 23.07 -5.03
C ASN A 207 7.04 23.40 -3.55
N LYS A 208 5.82 23.83 -3.20
CA LYS A 208 5.46 24.15 -1.80
C LYS A 208 4.22 23.43 -1.22
N LEU A 209 3.67 22.44 -1.93
CA LEU A 209 2.48 21.69 -1.52
C LEU A 209 2.74 20.46 -0.60
N TRP A 210 3.98 20.22 -0.15
CA TRP A 210 4.35 19.01 0.60
C TRP A 210 4.53 19.14 2.12
N ASP A 211 4.17 20.27 2.74
CA ASP A 211 4.29 20.40 4.21
C ASP A 211 3.02 19.87 4.91
N THR A 212 2.93 18.54 4.96
CA THR A 212 2.10 17.82 5.94
C THR A 212 2.85 17.78 7.27
N GLY A 213 2.16 18.12 8.36
CA GLY A 213 2.75 18.38 9.67
C GLY A 213 3.91 17.45 10.06
N ASN A 214 5.08 18.04 10.22
CA ASN A 214 6.25 17.44 10.85
C ASN A 214 5.91 16.89 12.25
N LYS A 215 5.67 15.57 12.34
CA LYS A 215 6.49 14.77 13.26
C LYS A 215 7.83 14.60 12.55
N THR A 216 8.82 15.35 13.01
CA THR A 216 10.14 15.52 12.40
C THR A 216 10.77 14.18 11.98
N PHE A 217 10.76 13.89 10.68
CA PHE A 217 11.78 13.05 10.05
C PHE A 217 12.93 13.97 9.64
N PRO A 218 14.18 13.70 10.06
CA PRO A 218 15.27 14.63 9.80
C PRO A 218 15.54 14.72 8.29
N ASN A 219 15.76 15.96 7.85
CA ASN A 219 16.11 16.44 6.52
C ASN A 219 16.45 15.34 5.48
N GLN A 220 15.44 14.77 4.80
CA GLN A 220 15.57 13.51 4.07
C GLN A 220 16.45 13.54 2.82
N LYS A 221 16.84 14.67 2.24
CA LYS A 221 17.87 14.63 1.19
C LYS A 221 19.25 14.34 1.78
N GLY A 222 19.56 14.96 2.91
CA GLY A 222 20.75 14.66 3.70
C GLY A 222 20.64 13.31 4.40
N LEU A 223 19.48 12.95 4.94
CA LEU A 223 19.24 11.68 5.65
C LEU A 223 19.12 10.47 4.73
N PHE A 224 18.63 10.62 3.50
CA PHE A 224 18.59 9.56 2.48
C PHE A 224 19.99 9.30 1.94
N LEU A 225 20.75 10.36 1.59
CA LEU A 225 22.18 10.21 1.28
C LEU A 225 22.94 9.68 2.49
N TRP A 226 22.65 10.13 3.71
CA TRP A 226 23.28 9.66 4.94
C TRP A 226 22.91 8.22 5.27
N ASN A 227 21.67 7.78 5.08
CA ASN A 227 21.25 6.39 5.30
C ASN A 227 21.79 5.49 4.20
N ILE A 228 21.94 5.97 2.96
CA ILE A 228 22.66 5.27 1.90
C ILE A 228 24.15 5.22 2.24
N ILE A 229 24.77 6.30 2.72
CA ILE A 229 26.18 6.34 3.12
C ILE A 229 26.40 5.45 4.34
N VAL A 230 25.52 5.46 5.34
CA VAL A 230 25.58 4.60 6.52
C VAL A 230 25.31 3.16 6.13
N ALA A 231 24.36 2.86 5.24
CA ALA A 231 24.16 1.51 4.71
C ALA A 231 25.36 1.05 3.88
N ILE A 232 25.95 1.91 3.05
CA ILE A 232 27.17 1.64 2.27
C ILE A 232 28.35 1.47 3.22
N VAL A 233 28.49 2.29 4.27
CA VAL A 233 29.55 2.18 5.28
C VAL A 233 29.34 0.93 6.12
N TYR A 234 28.11 0.56 6.46
CA TYR A 234 27.78 -0.66 7.18
C TYR A 234 28.00 -1.89 6.30
N ILE A 235 27.66 -1.82 5.01
CA ILE A 235 27.99 -2.84 4.00
C ILE A 235 29.49 -2.90 3.79
N ILE A 236 30.21 -1.78 3.75
CA ILE A 236 31.67 -1.72 3.60
C ILE A 236 32.33 -2.28 4.86
N ILE A 237 31.82 -1.99 6.07
CA ILE A 237 32.31 -2.52 7.34
C ILE A 237 31.99 -4.01 7.45
N LEU A 238 30.77 -4.46 7.12
CA LEU A 238 30.44 -5.89 7.02
C LEU A 238 31.34 -6.55 5.99
N THR A 239 31.52 -5.93 4.83
CA THR A 239 32.40 -6.39 3.76
C THR A 239 33.84 -6.38 4.23
N PHE A 240 34.32 -5.44 5.05
CA PHE A 240 35.68 -5.42 5.59
C PHE A 240 35.88 -6.48 6.67
N VAL A 241 34.87 -6.72 7.52
CA VAL A 241 34.85 -7.77 8.54
C VAL A 241 34.80 -9.16 7.89
N ILE A 242 34.03 -9.29 6.80
CA ILE A 242 33.93 -10.48 5.95
C ILE A 242 35.26 -10.68 5.17
N LEU A 243 35.80 -9.63 4.55
CA LEU A 243 37.04 -9.65 3.76
C LEU A 243 38.31 -9.85 4.59
N LYS A 244 38.29 -9.53 5.88
CA LYS A 244 39.40 -9.86 6.80
C LYS A 244 39.58 -11.37 6.98
N ARG A 245 38.60 -12.20 6.60
CA ARG A 245 38.81 -13.64 6.46
C ARG A 245 39.64 -13.89 5.19
N ARG A 246 40.87 -14.41 5.35
CA ARG A 246 41.77 -14.83 4.25
C ARG A 246 41.07 -15.65 3.13
N SER A 247 39.97 -16.36 3.43
CA SER A 247 39.20 -17.11 2.43
C SER A 247 38.49 -16.22 1.39
N ILE A 248 38.10 -14.98 1.70
CA ILE A 248 37.26 -14.16 0.80
C ILE A 248 38.10 -13.32 -0.17
N LEU A 249 39.30 -12.88 0.21
CA LEU A 249 40.28 -12.38 -0.77
C LEU A 249 40.62 -13.45 -1.84
N SER A 250 40.70 -14.71 -1.44
CA SER A 250 40.83 -15.83 -2.38
C SER A 250 39.60 -15.99 -3.28
N ASN A 251 38.40 -15.69 -2.76
CA ASN A 251 37.15 -15.71 -3.52
C ASN A 251 36.99 -14.50 -4.46
N ILE A 252 37.51 -13.31 -4.12
CA ILE A 252 37.58 -12.15 -5.02
C ILE A 252 38.55 -12.40 -6.18
N LEU A 253 39.70 -13.02 -5.90
CA LEU A 253 40.62 -13.46 -6.96
C LEU A 253 40.01 -14.56 -7.83
N LYS A 254 39.18 -15.45 -7.26
CA LYS A 254 38.33 -16.37 -8.05
C LYS A 254 37.25 -15.64 -8.85
N LEU A 255 36.64 -14.55 -8.33
CA LEU A 255 35.64 -13.73 -9.03
C LEU A 255 36.20 -13.08 -10.30
N LYS A 256 37.51 -12.77 -10.33
CA LYS A 256 38.19 -12.31 -11.55
C LYS A 256 38.05 -13.28 -12.72
N LYS A 257 37.98 -14.60 -12.47
CA LYS A 257 37.71 -15.64 -13.48
C LYS A 257 36.27 -15.62 -14.00
N TYR A 258 35.32 -15.13 -13.21
CA TYR A 258 33.90 -15.03 -13.58
C TYR A 258 33.57 -13.69 -14.28
N LEU A 259 34.26 -12.60 -13.93
CA LEU A 259 34.15 -11.30 -14.60
C LEU A 259 34.63 -11.30 -16.06
N VAL A 260 35.27 -12.37 -16.53
CA VAL A 260 35.67 -12.52 -17.95
C VAL A 260 34.58 -13.26 -18.75
N ARG A 261 33.52 -13.76 -18.10
CA ARG A 261 32.51 -14.57 -18.76
C ARG A 261 31.35 -13.72 -19.30
N PRO A 262 30.96 -13.90 -20.58
CA PRO A 262 29.91 -13.09 -21.21
C PRO A 262 28.56 -13.20 -20.48
N GLU A 263 28.23 -14.36 -19.90
CA GLU A 263 26.97 -14.56 -19.19
C GLU A 263 26.78 -13.63 -17.98
N VAL A 264 27.88 -13.21 -17.32
CA VAL A 264 27.80 -12.31 -16.15
C VAL A 264 27.38 -10.90 -16.59
N TYR A 265 27.95 -10.40 -17.70
CA TYR A 265 27.59 -9.10 -18.26
C TYR A 265 26.14 -9.04 -18.74
N ILE A 266 25.66 -10.14 -19.34
CA ILE A 266 24.27 -10.25 -19.79
C ILE A 266 23.30 -10.25 -18.59
N LEU A 267 23.64 -10.95 -17.51
CA LEU A 267 22.85 -10.90 -16.28
C LEU A 267 22.88 -9.52 -15.61
N LEU A 268 24.02 -8.83 -15.64
CA LEU A 268 24.13 -7.43 -15.17
C LEU A 268 23.24 -6.50 -16.01
N LEU A 269 23.17 -6.70 -17.33
CA LEU A 269 22.27 -5.93 -18.19
C LEU A 269 20.80 -6.17 -17.81
N SER A 270 20.41 -7.41 -17.52
CA SER A 270 19.07 -7.74 -17.02
C SER A 270 18.75 -7.03 -15.68
N ALA A 271 19.73 -6.98 -14.77
CA ALA A 271 19.61 -6.23 -13.51
C ALA A 271 19.46 -4.71 -13.74
N ILE A 272 20.22 -4.13 -14.67
CA ILE A 272 20.12 -2.71 -15.03
C ILE A 272 18.73 -2.39 -15.59
N LEU A 273 18.21 -3.21 -16.50
CA LEU A 273 16.85 -3.04 -17.03
C LEU A 273 15.80 -3.14 -15.93
N SER A 274 15.96 -4.09 -15.00
CA SER A 274 15.07 -4.27 -13.86
C SER A 274 15.09 -3.07 -12.91
N PHE A 275 16.24 -2.44 -12.69
CA PHE A 275 16.34 -1.22 -11.90
C PHE A 275 15.73 -0.02 -12.62
N TRP A 276 16.00 0.12 -13.93
CA TRP A 276 15.54 1.25 -14.75
C TRP A 276 14.01 1.39 -14.80
N ILE A 277 13.28 0.27 -14.88
CA ILE A 277 11.81 0.30 -14.91
C ILE A 277 11.22 0.70 -13.55
N PHE A 278 11.92 0.43 -12.44
CA PHE A 278 11.48 0.78 -11.09
C PHE A 278 11.85 2.21 -10.65
N ILE A 279 12.54 3.00 -11.46
CA ILE A 279 12.91 4.38 -11.09
C ILE A 279 11.70 5.21 -10.57
N PRO A 280 10.52 5.21 -11.22
CA PRO A 280 9.37 5.98 -10.74
C PRO A 280 8.82 5.50 -9.39
N PHE A 281 9.01 4.22 -9.06
CA PHE A 281 8.49 3.58 -7.86
C PHE A 281 9.02 4.17 -6.55
N TRP A 282 10.21 4.77 -6.61
CA TRP A 282 10.91 5.30 -5.45
C TRP A 282 10.47 6.71 -5.04
N LYS A 283 9.54 7.32 -5.77
CA LYS A 283 8.83 8.54 -5.32
C LYS A 283 8.12 8.29 -3.99
N GLN A 284 7.82 9.36 -3.25
CA GLN A 284 7.02 9.25 -2.02
C GLN A 284 5.63 8.68 -2.33
N GLY A 285 5.07 7.85 -1.46
CA GLY A 285 3.72 7.34 -1.65
C GLY A 285 3.58 5.82 -1.78
N LEU A 286 2.35 5.33 -1.69
CA LEU A 286 2.03 3.91 -1.78
C LEU A 286 2.05 3.41 -3.23
N PRO A 287 2.48 2.17 -3.49
CA PRO A 287 2.34 1.54 -4.80
C PRO A 287 0.90 1.59 -5.30
N VAL A 288 0.76 1.82 -6.59
CA VAL A 288 -0.53 1.78 -7.28
C VAL A 288 -0.82 0.34 -7.70
N GLY A 289 -2.07 -0.07 -7.51
CA GLY A 289 -2.57 -1.41 -7.81
C GLY A 289 -3.77 -1.72 -6.91
N TRP A 290 -4.70 -2.55 -7.39
CA TRP A 290 -5.94 -2.86 -6.67
C TRP A 290 -5.64 -3.32 -5.24
N ASP A 291 -4.79 -4.34 -5.08
CA ASP A 291 -4.52 -4.96 -3.77
C ASP A 291 -3.27 -4.38 -3.08
N ALA A 292 -2.58 -3.45 -3.72
CA ALA A 292 -1.28 -2.97 -3.26
C ALA A 292 -1.34 -2.27 -1.89
N GLY A 293 -2.36 -1.45 -1.65
CA GLY A 293 -2.59 -0.80 -0.34
C GLY A 293 -2.99 -1.82 0.74
N GLN A 294 -3.75 -2.84 0.35
CA GLN A 294 -4.16 -3.94 1.20
C GLN A 294 -2.95 -4.78 1.67
N HIS A 295 -2.01 -5.07 0.78
CA HIS A 295 -0.77 -5.76 1.12
C HIS A 295 0.09 -4.96 2.09
N TYR A 296 0.12 -3.63 1.92
CA TYR A 296 0.79 -2.75 2.87
C TYR A 296 0.11 -2.71 4.24
N LEU A 297 -1.23 -2.69 4.31
CA LEU A 297 -1.97 -2.80 5.58
C LEU A 297 -1.61 -4.10 6.30
N ARG A 298 -1.49 -5.23 5.62
CA ARG A 298 -1.04 -6.49 6.25
C ARG A 298 0.40 -6.43 6.75
N CYS A 299 1.31 -5.73 6.06
CA CYS A 299 2.65 -5.47 6.60
C CYS A 299 2.55 -4.63 7.89
N TRP A 300 1.69 -3.62 7.90
CA TRP A 300 1.47 -2.76 9.05
C TRP A 300 0.87 -3.53 10.24
N LEU A 301 -0.11 -4.40 10.01
CA LEU A 301 -0.70 -5.28 11.03
C LEU A 301 0.33 -6.29 11.56
N MET A 302 1.10 -6.91 10.66
CA MET A 302 2.19 -7.82 11.04
C MET A 302 3.20 -7.14 11.95
N LYS A 303 3.63 -5.93 11.62
CA LYS A 303 4.54 -5.14 12.46
C LYS A 303 3.91 -4.77 13.81
N ASN A 304 2.76 -4.10 13.79
CA ASN A 304 2.26 -3.37 14.96
C ASN A 304 1.37 -4.21 15.88
N LEU A 305 0.67 -5.21 15.33
CA LEU A 305 -0.26 -6.05 16.09
C LEU A 305 0.30 -7.43 16.41
N PHE A 306 1.07 -8.04 15.50
CA PHE A 306 1.49 -9.43 15.65
C PHE A 306 2.93 -9.59 16.15
N LEU A 307 3.95 -9.21 15.38
CA LEU A 307 5.35 -9.43 15.75
C LEU A 307 5.77 -8.65 16.99
N SER A 308 5.24 -7.44 17.20
CA SER A 308 5.40 -6.65 18.43
C SER A 308 4.94 -7.40 19.69
N ASN A 309 4.02 -8.36 19.54
CA ASN A 309 3.46 -9.19 20.59
C ASN A 309 3.89 -10.66 20.47
N PHE A 310 4.97 -10.95 19.74
CA PHE A 310 5.49 -12.31 19.49
C PHE A 310 4.47 -13.28 18.87
N LYS A 311 3.65 -12.77 17.95
CA LYS A 311 2.64 -13.54 17.19
C LYS A 311 2.93 -13.52 15.69
N LEU A 312 2.53 -14.59 15.00
CA LEU A 312 2.60 -14.71 13.53
C LEU A 312 1.24 -14.47 12.85
N ASP A 313 0.16 -14.46 13.64
CA ASP A 313 -1.23 -14.24 13.22
C ASP A 313 -2.08 -13.93 14.45
N GLY A 314 -3.29 -13.40 14.25
CA GLY A 314 -4.24 -13.05 15.29
C GLY A 314 -5.48 -12.33 14.76
N TRP A 315 -6.31 -11.85 15.68
CA TRP A 315 -7.53 -11.11 15.33
C TRP A 315 -7.19 -9.68 14.89
N SER A 316 -7.77 -9.24 13.77
CA SER A 316 -7.64 -7.88 13.25
C SER A 316 -9.02 -7.25 13.11
N PRO A 317 -9.36 -6.20 13.89
CA PRO A 317 -10.65 -5.50 13.82
C PRO A 317 -10.78 -4.56 12.62
N TYR A 318 -9.76 -4.44 11.77
CA TYR A 318 -9.70 -3.39 10.74
C TYR A 318 -10.70 -3.57 9.61
N TRP A 319 -11.17 -4.79 9.34
CA TRP A 319 -12.21 -5.07 8.36
C TRP A 319 -13.31 -5.95 8.92
N TYR A 320 -14.53 -5.77 8.41
CA TYR A 320 -15.64 -6.72 8.56
C TYR A 320 -15.99 -7.06 10.02
N LEU A 321 -15.82 -6.11 10.95
CA LEU A 321 -15.99 -6.32 12.40
C LEU A 321 -15.02 -7.35 13.00
N GLY A 322 -13.97 -7.66 12.25
CA GLY A 322 -12.84 -8.46 12.65
C GLY A 322 -12.69 -9.75 11.87
N ILE A 323 -11.44 -10.09 11.56
CA ILE A 323 -11.07 -11.35 10.92
C ILE A 323 -9.78 -11.89 11.55
N GLN A 324 -9.58 -13.21 11.50
CA GLN A 324 -8.25 -13.78 11.73
C GLN A 324 -7.39 -13.54 10.48
N GLN A 325 -6.39 -12.65 10.60
CA GLN A 325 -5.80 -11.96 9.46
C GLN A 325 -5.12 -12.87 8.42
N PHE A 326 -4.48 -13.95 8.87
CA PHE A 326 -3.76 -14.90 8.02
C PHE A 326 -4.36 -16.31 8.03
N LEU A 327 -5.65 -16.43 8.36
CA LEU A 327 -6.35 -17.72 8.35
C LEU A 327 -6.44 -18.32 6.95
N PHE A 328 -6.83 -17.52 5.96
CA PHE A 328 -6.91 -17.90 4.54
C PHE A 328 -5.95 -17.11 3.67
N TYR A 329 -4.98 -16.44 4.29
CA TYR A 329 -3.97 -15.66 3.58
C TYR A 329 -2.57 -15.99 4.08
N SER A 330 -1.64 -16.20 3.16
CA SER A 330 -0.27 -16.62 3.46
C SER A 330 0.55 -15.52 4.18
N PRO A 331 1.10 -15.72 5.39
CA PRO A 331 1.71 -14.65 6.20
C PRO A 331 3.16 -14.30 5.85
N PHE A 332 3.90 -15.18 5.16
CA PHE A 332 5.36 -15.14 5.14
C PHE A 332 5.97 -13.87 4.54
N VAL A 333 5.40 -13.38 3.44
CA VAL A 333 5.91 -12.18 2.78
C VAL A 333 5.80 -10.95 3.71
N TYR A 334 4.72 -10.86 4.48
CA TYR A 334 4.50 -9.77 5.44
C TYR A 334 5.43 -9.88 6.65
N ILE A 335 5.72 -11.11 7.09
CA ILE A 335 6.74 -11.38 8.11
C ILE A 335 8.10 -10.87 7.61
N LEU A 336 8.51 -11.18 6.38
CA LEU A 336 9.79 -10.75 5.82
C LEU A 336 9.92 -9.22 5.74
N VAL A 337 8.88 -8.53 5.27
CA VAL A 337 8.87 -7.05 5.21
C VAL A 337 8.97 -6.44 6.62
N SER A 338 8.24 -6.99 7.58
CA SER A 338 8.23 -6.49 8.96
C SER A 338 9.56 -6.78 9.68
N LEU A 339 10.13 -7.97 9.49
CA LEU A 339 11.45 -8.33 10.01
C LEU A 339 12.55 -7.44 9.42
N LEU A 340 12.49 -7.11 8.12
CA LEU A 340 13.43 -6.17 7.51
C LEU A 340 13.38 -4.81 8.22
N HIS A 341 12.20 -4.30 8.51
CA HIS A 341 12.03 -3.06 9.28
C HIS A 341 12.69 -3.18 10.67
N PHE A 342 12.46 -4.27 11.41
CA PHE A 342 13.08 -4.48 12.72
C PHE A 342 14.61 -4.64 12.65
N PHE A 343 15.14 -5.40 11.68
CA PHE A 343 16.58 -5.61 11.51
C PHE A 343 17.33 -4.36 11.07
N THR A 344 16.63 -3.39 10.47
CA THR A 344 17.20 -2.05 10.22
C THR A 344 17.21 -1.17 11.46
N PHE A 345 16.93 -1.71 12.66
CA PHE A 345 16.71 -0.96 13.89
C PHE A 345 15.67 0.16 13.71
N GLN A 346 14.67 -0.10 12.84
CA GLN A 346 13.64 0.86 12.45
C GLN A 346 14.17 2.12 11.75
N LEU A 347 15.42 2.14 11.29
CA LEU A 347 16.00 3.22 10.49
C LEU A 347 15.29 3.38 9.14
N LEU A 348 14.88 2.26 8.52
CA LEU A 348 14.08 2.29 7.30
C LEU A 348 12.58 2.28 7.65
N PRO A 349 11.77 3.24 7.14
CA PRO A 349 10.32 3.18 7.29
C PRO A 349 9.74 1.89 6.70
N LEU A 350 8.66 1.38 7.30
CA LEU A 350 8.00 0.14 6.84
C LEU A 350 7.62 0.20 5.35
N LEU A 351 7.16 1.36 4.87
CA LEU A 351 6.86 1.58 3.45
C LEU A 351 8.09 1.38 2.54
N ILE A 352 9.27 1.81 2.97
CA ILE A 352 10.50 1.60 2.21
C ILE A 352 10.88 0.11 2.20
N CYS A 353 10.76 -0.58 3.34
CA CYS A 353 10.95 -2.04 3.39
C CYS A 353 9.98 -2.78 2.45
N TYR A 354 8.72 -2.37 2.43
CA TYR A 354 7.71 -2.91 1.51
C TYR A 354 8.10 -2.68 0.05
N LYS A 355 8.52 -1.46 -0.32
CA LYS A 355 8.99 -1.15 -1.68
C LYS A 355 10.23 -1.94 -2.08
N ILE A 356 11.21 -2.08 -1.17
CA ILE A 356 12.39 -2.91 -1.42
C ILE A 356 11.97 -4.34 -1.74
N PHE A 357 11.06 -4.93 -0.96
CA PHE A 357 10.61 -6.29 -1.21
C PHE A 357 9.82 -6.42 -2.52
N TYR A 358 8.98 -5.43 -2.84
CA TYR A 358 8.27 -5.33 -4.12
C TYR A 358 9.22 -5.37 -5.32
N PHE A 359 10.28 -4.56 -5.24
CA PHE A 359 11.33 -4.52 -6.25
C PHE A 359 12.11 -5.84 -6.32
N LEU A 360 12.46 -6.44 -5.17
CA LEU A 360 13.22 -7.67 -5.11
C LEU A 360 12.51 -8.85 -5.80
N ILE A 361 11.18 -8.94 -5.69
CA ILE A 361 10.40 -9.98 -6.40
C ILE A 361 10.70 -9.96 -7.90
N TYR A 362 10.67 -8.76 -8.50
CA TYR A 362 10.92 -8.58 -9.92
C TYR A 362 12.41 -8.66 -10.27
N PHE A 363 13.28 -8.06 -9.45
CA PHE A 363 14.72 -8.00 -9.67
C PHE A 363 15.41 -9.36 -9.60
N VAL A 364 14.99 -10.23 -8.68
CA VAL A 364 15.61 -11.55 -8.50
C VAL A 364 15.11 -12.56 -9.54
N LEU A 365 13.93 -12.33 -10.12
CA LEU A 365 13.28 -13.25 -11.04
C LEU A 365 14.15 -13.67 -12.25
N PRO A 366 14.84 -12.76 -12.98
CA PRO A 366 15.78 -13.15 -14.04
C PRO A 366 16.86 -14.15 -13.58
N PHE A 367 17.38 -13.96 -12.37
CA PHE A 367 18.40 -14.84 -11.78
C PHE A 367 17.82 -16.19 -11.35
N ALA A 368 16.59 -16.20 -10.83
CA ALA A 368 15.88 -17.43 -10.51
C ALA A 368 15.58 -18.24 -11.78
N CYS A 369 15.14 -17.60 -12.85
CA CYS A 369 14.92 -18.24 -14.16
C CYS A 369 16.24 -18.74 -14.77
N TYR A 370 17.31 -17.95 -14.71
CA TYR A 370 18.65 -18.39 -15.10
C TYR A 370 19.03 -19.67 -14.35
N TRP A 371 18.94 -19.66 -13.02
CA TRP A 371 19.27 -20.81 -12.18
C TRP A 371 18.40 -22.03 -12.50
N LEU A 372 17.11 -21.83 -12.73
CA LEU A 372 16.17 -22.88 -13.11
C LEU A 372 16.59 -23.55 -14.42
N MET A 373 16.86 -22.78 -15.49
CA MET A 373 17.35 -23.31 -16.77
C MET A 373 18.64 -24.12 -16.62
N ARG A 374 19.55 -23.67 -15.73
CA ARG A 374 20.78 -24.43 -15.40
C ARG A 374 20.48 -25.79 -14.76
N GLN A 375 19.39 -25.93 -13.99
CA GLN A 375 19.00 -27.23 -13.40
C GLN A 375 18.51 -28.21 -14.47
N PHE A 376 18.04 -27.70 -15.61
CA PHE A 376 17.59 -28.47 -16.76
C PHE A 376 18.63 -28.49 -17.90
N LYS A 377 19.92 -28.30 -17.56
CA LYS A 377 21.08 -28.45 -18.44
C LYS A 377 21.14 -27.52 -19.66
N VAL A 378 20.46 -26.37 -19.63
CA VAL A 378 20.67 -25.31 -20.64
C VAL A 378 21.98 -24.59 -20.35
N ASP A 379 22.85 -24.36 -21.35
CA ASP A 379 24.18 -23.76 -21.16
C ASP A 379 24.15 -22.35 -20.56
N PRO A 380 25.24 -21.88 -19.91
CA PRO A 380 25.25 -20.61 -19.19
C PRO A 380 24.92 -19.44 -20.11
N LEU A 381 25.48 -19.42 -21.32
CA LEU A 381 25.30 -18.34 -22.26
C LEU A 381 23.84 -18.24 -22.76
N PRO A 382 23.22 -19.28 -23.36
CA PRO A 382 21.79 -19.25 -23.71
C PRO A 382 20.88 -18.93 -22.52
N SER A 383 21.18 -19.48 -21.34
CA SER A 383 20.41 -19.20 -20.11
C SER A 383 20.48 -17.72 -19.74
N SER A 384 21.65 -17.08 -19.87
CA SER A 384 21.80 -15.66 -19.56
C SER A 384 21.07 -14.77 -20.58
N ILE A 385 21.11 -15.12 -21.88
CA ILE A 385 20.39 -14.40 -22.92
C ILE A 385 18.87 -14.53 -22.72
N ALA A 386 18.36 -15.71 -22.36
CA ALA A 386 16.95 -15.87 -22.00
C ALA A 386 16.59 -15.09 -20.73
N ALA A 387 17.45 -15.09 -19.71
CA ALA A 387 17.27 -14.31 -18.48
C ALA A 387 17.24 -12.79 -18.72
N LEU A 388 17.93 -12.30 -19.75
CA LEU A 388 17.84 -10.90 -20.19
C LEU A 388 16.43 -10.53 -20.68
N GLY A 389 15.70 -11.48 -21.26
CA GLY A 389 14.32 -11.30 -21.71
C GLY A 389 13.30 -11.26 -20.57
N VAL A 390 13.58 -11.91 -19.43
CA VAL A 390 12.63 -12.13 -18.33
C VAL A 390 11.94 -10.86 -17.82
N PRO A 391 12.60 -9.70 -17.62
CA PRO A 391 11.92 -8.49 -17.18
C PRO A 391 10.79 -8.06 -18.13
N SER A 392 10.91 -8.34 -19.42
CA SER A 392 9.88 -8.00 -20.40
C SER A 392 8.65 -8.91 -20.36
N PHE A 393 8.73 -10.03 -19.62
CA PHE A 393 7.61 -10.94 -19.46
C PHE A 393 6.63 -10.39 -18.42
N SER A 394 5.40 -10.14 -18.84
CA SER A 394 4.40 -9.44 -18.02
C SER A 394 2.97 -9.82 -18.41
N ALA A 395 2.13 -10.09 -17.40
CA ALA A 395 0.70 -10.39 -17.53
C ALA A 395 -0.08 -9.78 -16.36
N ILE A 396 -1.26 -9.21 -16.64
CA ILE A 396 -2.16 -8.62 -15.65
C ILE A 396 -2.49 -9.62 -14.52
N HIS A 397 -2.86 -10.86 -14.85
CA HIS A 397 -3.18 -11.87 -13.84
C HIS A 397 -1.98 -12.75 -13.47
N GLY A 398 -0.75 -12.22 -13.60
CA GLY A 398 0.43 -13.07 -13.65
C GLY A 398 1.75 -12.46 -13.23
N LEU A 399 2.79 -12.89 -13.95
CA LEU A 399 4.17 -12.50 -13.73
C LEU A 399 4.38 -11.04 -14.16
N GLY A 400 5.38 -10.36 -13.58
CA GLY A 400 5.91 -9.11 -14.14
C GLY A 400 5.18 -7.84 -13.70
N ILE A 401 5.39 -6.76 -14.45
CA ILE A 401 5.00 -5.39 -14.06
C ILE A 401 3.49 -5.21 -14.05
N GLU A 402 2.77 -5.72 -15.04
CA GLU A 402 1.31 -5.60 -15.09
C GLU A 402 0.67 -6.30 -13.90
N GLY A 403 1.06 -7.53 -13.57
CA GLY A 403 0.54 -8.24 -12.40
C GLY A 403 0.89 -7.56 -11.08
N LEU A 404 2.10 -7.03 -10.99
CA LEU A 404 2.52 -6.27 -9.82
C LEU A 404 1.81 -4.90 -9.72
N PHE A 405 1.53 -4.15 -10.78
CA PHE A 405 1.06 -2.76 -10.64
C PHE A 405 -0.39 -2.52 -11.04
N ILE A 406 -1.07 -3.50 -11.62
CA ILE A 406 -2.51 -3.40 -11.96
C ILE A 406 -3.34 -4.07 -10.84
N PRO A 407 -3.39 -5.41 -10.70
CA PRO A 407 -4.06 -6.03 -9.56
C PRO A 407 -3.26 -5.94 -8.26
N GLY A 408 -1.93 -5.80 -8.30
CA GLY A 408 -1.14 -5.75 -7.07
C GLY A 408 -0.76 -7.12 -6.52
N LEU A 409 -0.45 -8.10 -7.38
CA LEU A 409 -0.20 -9.51 -7.06
C LEU A 409 1.14 -9.75 -6.32
N PHE A 410 1.31 -9.09 -5.19
CA PHE A 410 2.56 -9.06 -4.42
C PHE A 410 2.93 -10.44 -3.85
N ALA A 411 1.99 -11.09 -3.14
CA ALA A 411 2.22 -12.41 -2.56
C ALA A 411 2.41 -13.49 -3.64
N GLN A 412 1.63 -13.43 -4.72
CA GLN A 412 1.77 -14.34 -5.85
C GLN A 412 3.10 -14.14 -6.59
N GLY A 413 3.52 -12.89 -6.81
CA GLY A 413 4.80 -12.59 -7.44
C GLY A 413 5.97 -13.22 -6.68
N PHE A 414 5.97 -13.12 -5.35
CA PHE A 414 6.93 -13.83 -4.52
C PHE A 414 6.76 -15.36 -4.61
N GLY A 415 5.52 -15.86 -4.62
CA GLY A 415 5.21 -17.27 -4.87
C GLY A 415 5.82 -17.79 -6.16
N ILE A 416 5.71 -17.06 -7.28
CA ILE A 416 6.29 -17.44 -8.58
C ILE A 416 7.82 -17.47 -8.51
N LEU A 417 8.44 -16.51 -7.81
CA LEU A 417 9.89 -16.52 -7.58
C LEU A 417 10.33 -17.80 -6.85
N ILE A 418 9.63 -18.17 -5.77
CA ILE A 418 9.91 -19.41 -5.02
C ILE A 418 9.57 -20.65 -5.84
N PHE A 419 8.55 -20.60 -6.70
CA PHE A 419 8.20 -21.69 -7.62
C PHE A 419 9.38 -22.04 -8.56
N CYS A 420 10.11 -21.05 -9.09
CA CYS A 420 11.32 -21.31 -9.87
C CYS A 420 12.36 -22.11 -9.07
N PHE A 421 12.56 -21.76 -7.80
CA PHE A 421 13.46 -22.51 -6.91
C PHE A 421 12.91 -23.91 -6.59
N ALA A 422 11.60 -24.05 -6.41
CA ALA A 422 10.95 -25.32 -6.10
C ALA A 422 11.09 -26.31 -7.27
N LEU A 423 10.82 -25.86 -8.49
CA LEU A 423 10.91 -26.70 -9.69
C LEU A 423 12.36 -27.13 -9.99
N GLY A 424 13.33 -26.22 -9.83
CA GLY A 424 14.74 -26.58 -10.01
C GLY A 424 15.29 -27.47 -8.88
N SER A 425 14.84 -27.27 -7.64
CA SER A 425 15.22 -28.12 -6.50
C SER A 425 14.65 -29.53 -6.64
N LEU A 426 13.43 -29.66 -7.18
CA LEU A 426 12.81 -30.95 -7.50
C LEU A 426 13.67 -31.75 -8.46
N ARG A 427 14.20 -31.12 -9.52
CA ARG A 427 15.11 -31.78 -10.46
C ARG A 427 16.42 -32.22 -9.80
N LYS A 428 16.95 -31.41 -8.89
CA LYS A 428 18.19 -31.68 -8.14
C LYS A 428 18.09 -32.83 -7.14
N LEU A 429 16.90 -33.27 -6.75
CA LEU A 429 16.77 -34.42 -5.83
C LEU A 429 17.36 -35.72 -6.39
N LYS A 430 17.48 -35.83 -7.72
CA LYS A 430 18.18 -36.94 -8.37
C LYS A 430 19.68 -36.94 -8.07
N ASP A 431 20.28 -35.76 -7.99
CA ASP A 431 21.70 -35.55 -7.70
C ASP A 431 21.88 -35.76 -6.20
N TYR A 432 22.42 -36.91 -5.81
CA TYR A 432 22.45 -37.38 -4.42
C TYR A 432 23.07 -36.36 -3.44
N GLY A 433 22.34 -36.06 -2.36
CA GLY A 433 22.83 -35.28 -1.21
C GLY A 433 21.72 -34.90 -0.23
N GLY A 434 21.90 -35.19 1.06
CA GLY A 434 20.91 -34.84 2.11
C GLY A 434 20.55 -33.34 2.12
N LYS A 435 21.51 -32.49 1.73
CA LYS A 435 21.31 -31.04 1.53
C LYS A 435 20.18 -30.71 0.56
N ASN A 436 20.05 -31.46 -0.54
CA ASN A 436 19.03 -31.20 -1.56
C ASN A 436 17.62 -31.53 -1.05
N VAL A 437 17.49 -32.58 -0.23
CA VAL A 437 16.21 -32.94 0.43
C VAL A 437 15.80 -31.84 1.42
N LEU A 438 16.74 -31.38 2.24
CA LEU A 438 16.51 -30.31 3.21
C LEU A 438 16.15 -28.98 2.51
N LEU A 439 16.89 -28.60 1.47
CA LEU A 439 16.61 -27.41 0.66
C LEU A 439 15.21 -27.50 0.03
N MET A 440 14.87 -28.66 -0.53
CA MET A 440 13.55 -28.88 -1.11
C MET A 440 12.43 -28.74 -0.07
N GLY A 441 12.59 -29.35 1.11
CA GLY A 441 11.63 -29.21 2.20
C GLY A 441 11.46 -27.76 2.64
N LEU A 442 12.56 -27.00 2.77
CA LEU A 442 12.54 -25.58 3.07
C LEU A 442 11.78 -24.79 2.00
N VAL A 443 12.08 -25.04 0.72
CA VAL A 443 11.44 -24.34 -0.40
C VAL A 443 9.95 -24.66 -0.50
N ILE A 444 9.54 -25.92 -0.32
CA ILE A 444 8.12 -26.32 -0.25
C ILE A 444 7.43 -25.58 0.90
N GLY A 445 8.04 -25.62 2.10
CA GLY A 445 7.49 -24.97 3.29
C GLY A 445 7.29 -23.47 3.07
N ILE A 446 8.31 -22.78 2.56
CA ILE A 446 8.28 -21.36 2.21
C ILE A 446 7.19 -21.08 1.17
N LEU A 447 7.06 -21.92 0.14
CA LEU A 447 6.08 -21.72 -0.92
C LEU A 447 4.66 -21.72 -0.35
N PHE A 448 4.32 -22.71 0.49
CA PHE A 448 3.02 -22.84 1.16
C PHE A 448 2.65 -21.62 2.00
N ILE A 449 3.60 -21.14 2.81
CA ILE A 449 3.35 -19.99 3.70
C ILE A 449 3.48 -18.64 3.00
N SER A 450 3.89 -18.63 1.73
CA SER A 450 4.01 -17.43 0.88
C SER A 450 2.81 -17.21 -0.02
N HIS A 451 2.35 -18.28 -0.69
CA HIS A 451 1.21 -18.22 -1.58
C HIS A 451 0.61 -19.61 -1.80
N ILE A 452 -0.54 -19.87 -1.19
CA ILE A 452 -1.20 -21.19 -1.22
C ILE A 452 -1.55 -21.64 -2.65
N ILE A 453 -2.03 -20.75 -3.51
CA ILE A 453 -2.42 -21.09 -4.89
C ILE A 453 -1.20 -21.53 -5.71
N THR A 454 -0.05 -20.88 -5.52
CA THR A 454 1.20 -21.33 -6.16
C THR A 454 1.64 -22.69 -5.66
N SER A 455 1.37 -22.98 -4.39
CA SER A 455 1.71 -24.26 -3.79
C SER A 455 0.83 -25.40 -4.30
N LEU A 456 -0.47 -25.14 -4.51
CA LEU A 456 -1.38 -26.08 -5.18
C LEU A 456 -0.90 -26.37 -6.60
N TYR A 457 -0.55 -25.33 -7.35
CA TYR A 457 0.01 -25.48 -8.69
C TYR A 457 1.32 -26.30 -8.69
N PHE A 458 2.22 -26.02 -7.74
CA PHE A 458 3.42 -26.81 -7.55
C PHE A 458 3.12 -28.27 -7.17
N GLY A 459 2.07 -28.51 -6.38
CA GLY A 459 1.57 -29.84 -6.05
C GLY A 459 1.21 -30.65 -7.30
N PHE A 460 0.55 -30.06 -8.29
CA PHE A 460 0.29 -30.72 -9.58
C PHE A 460 1.58 -31.07 -10.32
N CYS A 461 2.54 -30.14 -10.35
CA CYS A 461 3.85 -30.42 -10.95
C CYS A 461 4.53 -31.61 -10.24
N LEU A 462 4.44 -31.64 -8.92
CA LEU A 462 5.03 -32.69 -8.10
C LEU A 462 4.40 -34.07 -8.36
N LEU A 463 3.08 -34.14 -8.55
CA LEU A 463 2.38 -35.39 -8.91
C LEU A 463 2.88 -35.97 -10.23
N ILE A 464 3.15 -35.13 -11.24
CA ILE A 464 3.76 -35.57 -12.50
C ILE A 464 5.15 -36.15 -12.25
N PHE A 465 5.97 -35.46 -11.47
CA PHE A 465 7.30 -35.97 -11.13
C PHE A 465 7.21 -37.30 -10.39
N ILE A 466 6.28 -37.46 -9.45
CA ILE A 466 6.03 -38.73 -8.75
C ILE A 466 5.66 -39.82 -9.76
N ALA A 467 4.69 -39.57 -10.65
CA ALA A 467 4.28 -40.53 -11.67
C ALA A 467 5.44 -40.94 -12.60
N PHE A 468 6.28 -39.99 -13.03
CA PHE A 468 7.46 -40.27 -13.84
C PHE A 468 8.50 -41.13 -13.10
N ASN A 469 8.72 -40.88 -11.80
CA ASN A 469 9.65 -41.68 -11.00
C ASN A 469 9.11 -43.07 -10.70
N ILE A 470 7.79 -43.22 -10.52
CA ILE A 470 7.13 -44.54 -10.43
C ILE A 470 7.35 -45.31 -11.74
N TYR A 471 7.04 -44.70 -12.88
CA TYR A 471 7.24 -45.31 -14.20
C TYR A 471 8.72 -45.68 -14.45
N SER A 472 9.64 -44.85 -14.00
CA SER A 472 11.09 -45.09 -14.14
C SER A 472 11.65 -46.09 -13.11
N GLY A 473 10.86 -46.52 -12.11
CA GLY A 473 11.30 -47.42 -11.05
C GLY A 473 12.26 -46.80 -10.00
N ASP A 474 12.38 -45.47 -9.93
CA ASP A 474 13.33 -44.79 -9.03
C ASP A 474 12.76 -44.61 -7.61
N LYS A 475 12.71 -45.72 -6.86
CA LYS A 475 12.20 -45.75 -5.47
C LYS A 475 12.99 -44.82 -4.53
N LYS A 476 14.29 -44.61 -4.76
CA LYS A 476 15.12 -43.76 -3.92
C LYS A 476 14.71 -42.30 -4.06
N ASN A 477 14.48 -41.83 -5.29
CA ASN A 477 14.04 -40.46 -5.52
C ASN A 477 12.60 -40.23 -5.00
N LEU A 478 11.71 -41.22 -5.09
CA LEU A 478 10.38 -41.15 -4.47
C LEU A 478 10.45 -40.95 -2.96
N PHE A 479 11.32 -41.69 -2.25
CA PHE A 479 11.51 -41.51 -0.82
C PHE A 479 12.05 -40.11 -0.46
N ARG A 480 12.95 -39.56 -1.29
CA ARG A 480 13.47 -38.18 -1.12
C ARG A 480 12.38 -37.14 -1.30
N ILE A 481 11.55 -37.29 -2.33
CA ILE A 481 10.39 -36.41 -2.57
C ILE A 481 9.44 -36.47 -1.37
N PHE A 482 9.10 -37.67 -0.91
CA PHE A 482 8.25 -37.87 0.26
C PHE A 482 8.83 -37.20 1.52
N THR A 483 10.13 -37.39 1.78
CA THR A 483 10.80 -36.77 2.92
C THR A 483 10.76 -35.24 2.83
N ALA A 484 11.07 -34.67 1.67
CA ALA A 484 11.00 -33.22 1.45
C ALA A 484 9.57 -32.68 1.64
N LEU A 485 8.55 -33.40 1.18
CA LEU A 485 7.15 -33.05 1.39
C LEU A 485 6.79 -33.00 2.88
N VAL A 486 7.17 -34.02 3.65
CA VAL A 486 6.92 -34.07 5.09
C VAL A 486 7.57 -32.86 5.78
N LEU A 487 8.83 -32.56 5.47
CA LEU A 487 9.52 -31.38 6.02
C LEU A 487 8.82 -30.06 5.65
N GLY A 488 8.39 -29.93 4.39
CA GLY A 488 7.64 -28.76 3.93
C GLY A 488 6.32 -28.59 4.68
N ILE A 489 5.56 -29.68 4.87
CA ILE A 489 4.31 -29.67 5.63
C ILE A 489 4.57 -29.25 7.08
N LEU A 490 5.58 -29.82 7.74
CA LEU A 490 5.95 -29.49 9.11
C LEU A 490 6.25 -27.99 9.28
N ILE A 491 6.98 -27.37 8.34
CA ILE A 491 7.23 -25.91 8.32
C ILE A 491 5.92 -25.12 8.19
N SER A 492 4.95 -25.63 7.44
CA SER A 492 3.70 -24.92 7.14
C SER A 492 2.53 -25.23 8.08
N LEU A 493 2.68 -26.17 9.03
CA LEU A 493 1.60 -26.61 9.92
C LEU A 493 0.91 -25.46 10.66
N PHE A 494 1.67 -24.46 11.10
CA PHE A 494 1.12 -23.29 11.80
C PHE A 494 0.05 -22.52 10.99
N ALA A 495 0.15 -22.55 9.65
CA ALA A 495 -0.81 -21.91 8.75
C ALA A 495 -1.83 -22.92 8.20
N LEU A 496 -1.41 -24.15 7.88
CA LEU A 496 -2.29 -25.17 7.30
C LEU A 496 -3.34 -25.67 8.28
N TRP A 497 -2.96 -25.89 9.55
CA TRP A 497 -3.89 -26.44 10.54
C TRP A 497 -5.07 -25.51 10.84
N PRO A 498 -4.87 -24.21 11.17
CA PRO A 498 -5.99 -23.29 11.36
C PRO A 498 -6.88 -23.20 10.12
N ALA A 499 -6.29 -23.07 8.93
CA ALA A 499 -7.03 -22.97 7.68
C ALA A 499 -7.91 -24.20 7.41
N PHE A 500 -7.44 -25.40 7.78
CA PHE A 500 -8.20 -26.64 7.67
C PHE A 500 -9.30 -26.74 8.73
N ASN A 501 -8.96 -26.45 10.00
CA ASN A 501 -9.85 -26.60 11.14
C ASN A 501 -11.00 -25.58 11.12
N PHE A 502 -10.75 -24.38 10.60
CA PHE A 502 -11.74 -23.30 10.53
C PHE A 502 -12.21 -23.01 9.11
N ARG A 503 -12.09 -23.98 8.19
CA ARG A 503 -12.44 -23.84 6.76
C ARG A 503 -13.86 -23.34 6.50
N ASP A 504 -14.79 -23.58 7.42
CA ASP A 504 -16.20 -23.19 7.31
C ASP A 504 -16.43 -21.68 7.56
N LEU A 505 -15.36 -20.92 7.90
CA LEU A 505 -15.40 -19.46 8.08
C LEU A 505 -15.07 -18.68 6.80
N ARG A 506 -14.86 -19.35 5.67
CA ARG A 506 -14.57 -18.69 4.38
C ARG A 506 -15.80 -17.92 3.90
N GLY A 507 -15.56 -16.74 3.34
CA GLY A 507 -16.56 -15.98 2.62
C GLY A 507 -16.80 -16.50 1.19
N PRO A 508 -17.71 -15.87 0.43
CA PRO A 508 -18.05 -16.28 -0.93
C PRO A 508 -16.84 -16.26 -1.89
N GLU A 509 -16.76 -17.23 -2.80
CA GLU A 509 -15.70 -17.30 -3.83
C GLU A 509 -15.86 -16.20 -4.88
N ILE A 510 -14.81 -15.40 -5.10
CA ILE A 510 -14.72 -14.49 -6.23
C ILE A 510 -13.75 -15.07 -7.26
N GLY A 511 -14.27 -15.43 -8.44
CA GLY A 511 -13.48 -15.79 -9.61
C GLY A 511 -13.41 -14.63 -10.60
N TRP A 512 -12.30 -14.50 -11.32
CA TRP A 512 -12.17 -13.60 -12.46
C TRP A 512 -12.80 -14.24 -13.72
N GLY A 513 -13.27 -13.41 -14.66
CA GLY A 513 -14.08 -13.80 -15.81
C GLY A 513 -13.37 -14.64 -16.88
N ASP A 514 -14.08 -14.91 -17.98
CA ASP A 514 -13.63 -15.76 -19.09
C ASP A 514 -12.57 -15.10 -20.00
N PHE A 515 -11.64 -15.90 -20.55
CA PHE A 515 -10.51 -15.42 -21.39
C PHE A 515 -10.53 -15.97 -22.83
N ASN A 516 -10.08 -15.14 -23.80
CA ASN A 516 -9.80 -15.53 -25.20
C ASN A 516 -8.29 -15.75 -25.44
N PHE A 517 -7.80 -16.84 -24.85
CA PHE A 517 -6.38 -17.12 -24.60
C PHE A 517 -5.44 -17.15 -25.82
N ILE A 518 -5.84 -17.80 -26.93
CA ILE A 518 -4.93 -18.04 -28.07
C ILE A 518 -4.58 -16.72 -28.78
N ASN A 519 -5.59 -15.88 -29.04
CA ASN A 519 -5.38 -14.61 -29.74
C ASN A 519 -4.50 -13.67 -28.91
N ASP A 520 -4.74 -13.59 -27.60
CA ASP A 520 -3.98 -12.72 -26.72
C ASP A 520 -2.50 -13.15 -26.56
N ILE A 521 -2.19 -14.45 -26.64
CA ILE A 521 -0.80 -14.95 -26.65
C ILE A 521 -0.08 -14.50 -27.94
N LEU A 522 -0.72 -14.68 -29.09
CA LEU A 522 -0.17 -14.32 -30.40
C LEU A 522 0.06 -12.80 -30.52
N GLU A 523 -0.85 -12.01 -29.94
CA GLU A 523 -0.73 -10.54 -29.84
C GLU A 523 0.32 -10.07 -28.81
N GLY A 524 0.87 -10.99 -28.01
CA GLY A 524 1.88 -10.66 -27.00
C GLY A 524 1.32 -9.93 -25.77
N LYS A 525 0.01 -10.02 -25.50
CA LYS A 525 -0.64 -9.40 -24.34
C LYS A 525 -0.25 -10.03 -23.00
N TYR A 526 0.30 -11.24 -23.04
CA TYR A 526 0.29 -12.11 -21.87
C TYR A 526 1.66 -12.62 -21.40
N PHE A 527 2.61 -12.86 -22.32
CA PHE A 527 3.88 -13.47 -21.94
C PHE A 527 5.05 -12.56 -22.17
N GLY A 528 5.14 -11.89 -23.30
CA GLY A 528 6.31 -11.08 -23.64
C GLY A 528 6.18 -10.51 -25.05
N PRO A 529 7.23 -9.83 -25.54
CA PRO A 529 7.29 -9.34 -26.91
C PRO A 529 6.99 -10.46 -27.90
N SER A 530 6.20 -10.18 -28.95
CA SER A 530 5.76 -11.17 -29.95
C SER A 530 6.91 -12.03 -30.48
N LEU A 531 8.07 -11.43 -30.76
CA LEU A 531 9.25 -12.15 -31.23
C LEU A 531 9.81 -13.15 -30.20
N LEU A 532 9.86 -12.79 -28.91
CA LEU A 532 10.35 -13.71 -27.87
C LEU A 532 9.37 -14.86 -27.65
N ASN A 533 8.06 -14.63 -27.80
CA ASN A 533 7.05 -15.69 -27.76
C ASN A 533 7.23 -16.65 -28.93
N ILE A 534 7.50 -16.15 -30.14
CA ILE A 534 7.79 -17.00 -31.32
C ILE A 534 9.02 -17.88 -31.05
N PHE A 535 10.12 -17.31 -30.53
CA PHE A 535 11.30 -18.09 -30.17
C PHE A 535 11.02 -19.14 -29.08
N SER A 536 10.17 -18.80 -28.12
CA SER A 536 9.73 -19.75 -27.08
C SER A 536 8.91 -20.90 -27.68
N ILE A 537 8.01 -20.64 -28.62
CA ILE A 537 7.24 -21.67 -29.32
C ILE A 537 8.16 -22.59 -30.13
N LEU A 538 9.13 -22.03 -30.85
CA LEU A 538 10.14 -22.84 -31.56
C LEU A 538 10.96 -23.69 -30.59
N GLY A 539 11.32 -23.16 -29.43
CA GLY A 539 11.99 -23.90 -28.36
C GLY A 539 11.17 -25.07 -27.83
N PHE A 540 9.86 -24.88 -27.66
CA PHE A 540 8.92 -25.93 -27.29
C PHE A 540 8.86 -27.04 -28.36
N ILE A 541 8.83 -26.68 -29.64
CA ILE A 541 8.86 -27.65 -30.75
C ILE A 541 10.18 -28.44 -30.74
N ILE A 542 11.32 -27.75 -30.63
CA ILE A 542 12.66 -28.37 -30.57
C ILE A 542 12.74 -29.38 -29.43
N LEU A 543 12.17 -29.06 -28.27
CA LEU A 543 12.17 -29.90 -27.07
C LEU A 543 11.58 -31.29 -27.32
N PHE A 544 10.58 -31.45 -28.20
CA PHE A 544 10.03 -32.77 -28.57
C PHE A 544 11.04 -33.64 -29.31
N PHE A 545 11.87 -33.02 -30.15
CA PHE A 545 12.89 -33.68 -30.96
C PHE A 545 14.20 -33.92 -30.20
N LEU A 546 14.40 -33.28 -29.04
CA LEU A 546 15.55 -33.58 -28.17
C LEU A 546 15.46 -35.02 -27.61
N LYS A 547 16.61 -35.70 -27.47
CA LYS A 547 16.66 -37.10 -26.99
C LYS A 547 16.54 -37.24 -25.47
N GLU A 548 16.80 -36.19 -24.69
CA GLU A 548 16.81 -36.28 -23.23
C GLU A 548 15.39 -36.37 -22.64
N LYS A 549 15.06 -37.50 -22.00
CA LYS A 549 13.75 -37.73 -21.37
C LYS A 549 13.39 -36.68 -20.30
N GLU A 550 14.37 -36.12 -19.62
CA GLU A 550 14.15 -35.24 -18.47
C GLU A 550 13.75 -33.82 -18.85
N THR A 551 14.27 -33.30 -19.97
CA THR A 551 13.88 -32.00 -20.51
C THR A 551 12.48 -32.05 -21.14
N LYS A 552 12.04 -33.22 -21.65
CA LYS A 552 10.65 -33.43 -22.12
C LYS A 552 9.60 -33.31 -21.01
N ILE A 553 9.97 -33.51 -19.75
CA ILE A 553 9.05 -33.30 -18.61
C ILE A 553 8.56 -31.84 -18.59
N ILE A 554 9.39 -30.87 -18.98
CA ILE A 554 9.00 -29.46 -19.06
C ILE A 554 7.90 -29.26 -20.11
N ALA A 555 8.02 -29.90 -21.28
CA ALA A 555 6.97 -29.84 -22.30
C ALA A 555 5.65 -30.43 -21.77
N PHE A 556 5.71 -31.57 -21.08
CA PHE A 556 4.52 -32.18 -20.50
C PHE A 556 3.88 -31.31 -19.41
N LEU A 557 4.70 -30.70 -18.54
CA LEU A 557 4.23 -29.75 -17.53
C LEU A 557 3.58 -28.53 -18.16
N ALA A 558 4.16 -27.97 -19.22
CA ALA A 558 3.57 -26.84 -19.94
C ALA A 558 2.27 -27.22 -20.64
N ILE A 559 2.20 -28.39 -21.29
CA ILE A 559 0.97 -28.91 -21.89
C ILE A 559 -0.09 -29.12 -20.82
N LEU A 560 0.24 -29.77 -19.69
CA LEU A 560 -0.75 -29.97 -18.63
C LEU A 560 -1.19 -28.64 -18.03
N THR A 561 -0.27 -27.69 -17.83
CA THR A 561 -0.61 -26.34 -17.35
C THR A 561 -1.57 -25.66 -18.31
N TYR A 562 -1.33 -25.80 -19.62
CA TYR A 562 -2.25 -25.34 -20.65
C TYR A 562 -3.59 -26.08 -20.59
N LEU A 563 -3.60 -27.41 -20.54
CA LEU A 563 -4.82 -28.22 -20.44
C LEU A 563 -5.63 -27.83 -19.21
N VAL A 564 -5.04 -27.79 -18.02
CA VAL A 564 -5.68 -27.34 -16.78
C VAL A 564 -6.19 -25.89 -16.90
N ALA A 565 -5.44 -24.98 -17.54
CA ALA A 565 -5.89 -23.61 -17.77
C ALA A 565 -7.02 -23.49 -18.82
N SER A 566 -7.12 -24.45 -19.75
CA SER A 566 -8.05 -24.46 -20.90
C SER A 566 -9.23 -25.42 -20.74
N TRP A 567 -9.26 -26.21 -19.66
CA TRP A 567 -10.25 -27.26 -19.38
C TRP A 567 -11.61 -26.66 -19.01
N LYS A 568 -12.25 -25.94 -19.93
CA LYS A 568 -13.68 -25.58 -19.89
C LYS A 568 -14.59 -26.79 -20.08
N LEU A 569 -14.05 -27.98 -20.37
CA LEU A 569 -14.78 -29.14 -20.84
C LEU A 569 -14.54 -30.34 -19.92
N VAL A 570 -15.60 -30.78 -19.22
CA VAL A 570 -15.79 -32.10 -18.57
C VAL A 570 -15.57 -32.14 -17.04
N LEU A 571 -16.73 -32.15 -16.34
CA LEU A 571 -17.09 -32.79 -15.05
C LEU A 571 -16.37 -32.37 -13.75
N LEU A 572 -17.13 -31.78 -12.81
CA LEU A 572 -17.60 -32.42 -11.55
C LEU A 572 -18.29 -31.36 -10.68
N ASP A 573 -19.61 -31.28 -10.78
CA ASP A 573 -20.47 -30.36 -10.03
C ASP A 573 -20.97 -31.06 -8.74
N SER A 574 -20.04 -31.45 -7.87
CA SER A 574 -20.36 -31.90 -6.49
C SER A 574 -19.12 -32.10 -5.62
N GLY A 575 -18.92 -31.22 -4.64
CA GLY A 575 -18.13 -31.49 -3.43
C GLY A 575 -16.95 -30.54 -3.18
N ILE A 576 -16.32 -30.66 -2.02
CA ILE A 576 -15.21 -29.81 -1.53
C ILE A 576 -14.02 -29.72 -2.53
N PHE A 577 -13.85 -30.73 -3.37
CA PHE A 577 -12.83 -30.75 -4.40
C PHE A 577 -13.18 -29.89 -5.63
N SER A 578 -14.46 -29.66 -5.95
CA SER A 578 -14.81 -28.78 -7.08
C SER A 578 -14.35 -27.34 -6.83
N ASP A 579 -14.49 -26.84 -5.60
CA ASP A 579 -14.18 -25.45 -5.23
C ASP A 579 -12.67 -25.16 -5.25
N ILE A 580 -11.85 -26.04 -4.65
CA ILE A 580 -10.38 -25.87 -4.66
C ILE A 580 -9.82 -25.92 -6.09
N PHE A 581 -10.31 -26.86 -6.90
CA PHE A 581 -9.89 -26.96 -8.30
C PHE A 581 -10.42 -25.81 -9.15
N ARG A 582 -11.64 -25.33 -8.88
CA ARG A 582 -12.24 -24.16 -9.54
C ARG A 582 -11.49 -22.86 -9.23
N GLN A 583 -10.98 -22.69 -8.00
CA GLN A 583 -10.12 -21.54 -7.64
C GLN A 583 -8.75 -21.58 -8.31
N VAL A 584 -8.11 -22.77 -8.42
CA VAL A 584 -6.87 -22.92 -9.20
C VAL A 584 -7.14 -22.63 -10.68
N TYR A 585 -8.28 -23.09 -11.18
CA TYR A 585 -8.71 -23.03 -12.58
C TYR A 585 -9.05 -21.62 -13.08
N LYS A 586 -9.88 -20.86 -12.36
CA LYS A 586 -10.48 -19.64 -12.93
C LYS A 586 -9.46 -18.50 -13.17
N THR A 587 -8.29 -18.49 -12.51
CA THR A 587 -7.61 -17.18 -12.33
C THR A 587 -6.08 -17.18 -12.19
N HIS A 588 -5.38 -18.31 -11.97
CA HIS A 588 -4.00 -18.24 -11.47
C HIS A 588 -2.95 -19.21 -12.04
N THR A 589 -3.29 -20.10 -12.98
CA THR A 589 -2.30 -21.02 -13.60
C THR A 589 -1.45 -20.37 -14.68
N PHE A 590 -1.95 -19.31 -15.29
CA PHE A 590 -1.32 -18.62 -16.42
C PHE A 590 0.07 -18.04 -16.17
N PRO A 591 0.34 -17.34 -15.04
CA PRO A 591 1.69 -16.87 -14.71
C PRO A 591 2.79 -17.92 -14.81
N TYR A 592 2.49 -19.18 -14.51
CA TYR A 592 3.49 -20.26 -14.57
C TYR A 592 3.82 -20.66 -16.00
N LEU A 593 2.90 -20.45 -16.95
CA LEU A 593 3.15 -20.68 -18.36
C LEU A 593 4.23 -19.73 -18.89
N ALA A 594 4.30 -18.50 -18.37
CA ALA A 594 5.40 -17.56 -18.67
C ALA A 594 6.77 -18.14 -18.28
N ILE A 595 6.86 -18.83 -17.13
CA ILE A 595 8.11 -19.46 -16.69
C ILE A 595 8.54 -20.57 -17.66
N TYR A 596 7.61 -21.40 -18.16
CA TYR A 596 7.94 -22.40 -19.17
C TYR A 596 8.34 -21.77 -20.51
N PHE A 597 7.67 -20.70 -20.94
CA PHE A 597 8.06 -19.97 -22.14
C PHE A 597 9.49 -19.43 -22.04
N ILE A 598 9.88 -18.87 -20.89
CA ILE A 598 11.26 -18.45 -20.63
C ILE A 598 12.23 -19.64 -20.74
N MET A 599 11.87 -20.81 -20.21
CA MET A 599 12.69 -22.02 -20.35
C MET A 599 12.82 -22.45 -21.82
N PHE A 600 11.73 -22.39 -22.59
CA PHE A 600 11.74 -22.72 -24.02
C PHE A 600 12.58 -21.73 -24.82
N LEU A 601 12.55 -20.44 -24.49
CA LEU A 601 13.45 -19.44 -25.07
C LEU A 601 14.92 -19.84 -24.86
N GLY A 602 15.29 -20.27 -23.66
CA GLY A 602 16.64 -20.77 -23.38
C GLY A 602 17.02 -22.00 -24.21
N ILE A 603 16.10 -22.94 -24.38
CA ILE A 603 16.29 -24.14 -25.21
C ILE A 603 16.45 -23.78 -26.69
N PHE A 604 15.63 -22.86 -27.21
CA PHE A 604 15.76 -22.36 -28.58
C PHE A 604 17.13 -21.70 -28.79
N LEU A 605 17.54 -20.80 -27.88
CA LEU A 605 18.83 -20.11 -27.98
C LEU A 605 20.01 -21.07 -27.92
N GLN A 606 19.93 -22.11 -27.08
CA GLN A 606 20.92 -23.19 -27.05
C GLN A 606 21.01 -23.89 -28.40
N PHE A 607 19.88 -24.35 -28.92
CA PHE A 607 19.83 -25.06 -30.19
C PHE A 607 20.38 -24.20 -31.32
N PHE A 608 19.96 -22.94 -31.39
CA PHE A 608 20.41 -21.97 -32.37
C PHE A 608 21.94 -21.78 -32.32
N ILE A 609 22.50 -21.52 -31.12
CA ILE A 609 23.95 -21.36 -30.95
C ILE A 609 24.70 -22.65 -31.35
N ASN A 610 24.17 -23.82 -31.00
CA ASN A 610 24.79 -25.10 -31.36
C ASN A 610 24.78 -25.35 -32.87
N VAL A 611 23.68 -25.07 -33.57
CA VAL A 611 23.57 -25.21 -35.02
C VAL A 611 24.57 -24.31 -35.74
N PHE A 612 24.64 -23.03 -35.37
CA PHE A 612 25.61 -22.11 -35.95
C PHE A 612 27.06 -22.53 -35.65
N SER A 613 27.34 -22.96 -34.42
CA SER A 613 28.66 -23.47 -34.04
C SER A 613 29.06 -24.68 -34.90
N TYR A 614 28.11 -25.59 -35.15
CA TYR A 614 28.32 -26.77 -35.99
C TYR A 614 28.55 -26.41 -37.46
N ILE A 615 27.69 -25.57 -38.05
CA ILE A 615 27.84 -25.10 -39.44
C ILE A 615 29.22 -24.49 -39.66
N PHE A 616 29.64 -23.55 -38.80
CA PHE A 616 30.94 -22.90 -38.94
C PHE A 616 32.14 -23.78 -38.57
N SER A 617 31.92 -24.90 -37.86
CA SER A 617 32.98 -25.89 -37.59
C SER A 617 33.29 -26.75 -38.81
N ILE A 618 32.30 -26.99 -39.69
CA ILE A 618 32.47 -27.72 -40.96
C ILE A 618 33.17 -26.86 -42.00
N SER A 619 32.95 -25.53 -41.96
CA SER A 619 33.33 -24.64 -43.07
C SER A 619 34.82 -24.27 -43.17
N ILE A 620 35.73 -24.61 -42.23
CA ILE A 620 37.11 -24.06 -42.29
C ILE A 620 38.23 -24.95 -41.70
N THR A 621 39.35 -25.09 -42.41
CA THR A 621 40.65 -25.69 -41.99
C THR A 621 41.45 -24.79 -41.02
N LEU A 622 42.58 -25.27 -40.47
CA LEU A 622 43.32 -24.79 -39.27
C LEU A 622 43.42 -23.26 -38.99
N ASN A 623 43.49 -22.36 -39.99
CA ASN A 623 43.45 -20.89 -39.79
C ASN A 623 42.04 -20.33 -39.51
N GLY A 624 41.01 -21.15 -39.71
CA GLY A 624 39.60 -20.84 -39.60
C GLY A 624 39.02 -20.80 -38.19
N LYS A 625 39.62 -21.51 -37.23
CA LYS A 625 39.08 -21.54 -35.85
C LYS A 625 38.95 -20.15 -35.23
N LYS A 626 39.90 -19.25 -35.52
CA LYS A 626 39.85 -17.85 -35.05
C LYS A 626 38.72 -17.06 -35.72
N ALA A 627 38.54 -17.22 -37.03
CA ALA A 627 37.46 -16.58 -37.80
C ALA A 627 36.08 -17.14 -37.39
N THR A 628 35.93 -18.46 -37.24
CA THR A 628 34.73 -19.13 -36.72
C THR A 628 34.34 -18.59 -35.34
N ASN A 629 35.31 -18.43 -34.43
CA ASN A 629 35.04 -17.88 -33.10
C ASN A 629 34.61 -16.41 -33.15
N GLN A 630 35.17 -15.61 -34.07
CA GLN A 630 34.76 -14.20 -34.26
C GLN A 630 33.33 -14.10 -34.84
N ILE A 631 32.99 -14.92 -35.84
CA ILE A 631 31.65 -14.96 -36.41
C ILE A 631 30.63 -15.43 -35.37
N LEU A 632 30.95 -16.49 -34.61
CA LEU A 632 30.08 -16.96 -33.52
C LEU A 632 29.88 -15.87 -32.46
N ALA A 633 30.93 -15.11 -32.11
CA ALA A 633 30.81 -13.97 -31.21
C ALA A 633 29.88 -12.88 -31.77
N ILE A 634 29.96 -12.58 -33.07
CA ILE A 634 29.05 -11.63 -33.75
C ILE A 634 27.60 -12.14 -33.67
N VAL A 635 27.35 -13.43 -33.94
CA VAL A 635 26.01 -14.04 -33.83
C VAL A 635 25.47 -13.90 -32.40
N ILE A 636 26.30 -14.19 -31.39
CA ILE A 636 25.92 -14.04 -29.97
C ILE A 636 25.61 -12.58 -29.65
N ILE A 637 26.43 -11.63 -30.10
CA ILE A 637 26.19 -10.19 -29.92
C ILE A 637 24.86 -9.78 -30.56
N CYS A 638 24.58 -10.23 -31.79
CA CYS A 638 23.30 -9.97 -32.46
C CYS A 638 22.12 -10.53 -31.67
N LEU A 639 22.21 -11.76 -31.13
CA LEU A 639 21.16 -12.33 -30.29
C LEU A 639 20.93 -11.50 -29.02
N VAL A 640 22.01 -11.09 -28.34
CA VAL A 640 21.91 -10.22 -27.16
C VAL A 640 21.24 -8.89 -27.53
N LEU A 641 21.63 -8.27 -28.65
CA LEU A 641 21.03 -7.02 -29.12
C LEU A 641 19.55 -7.18 -29.48
N VAL A 642 19.16 -8.26 -30.15
CA VAL A 642 17.76 -8.56 -30.49
C VAL A 642 16.92 -8.74 -29.23
N VAL A 643 17.38 -9.52 -28.26
CA VAL A 643 16.67 -9.71 -27.00
C VAL A 643 16.62 -8.40 -26.20
N THR A 644 17.72 -7.65 -26.14
CA THR A 644 17.78 -6.34 -25.47
C THR A 644 16.77 -5.37 -26.09
N TYR A 645 16.75 -5.22 -27.41
CA TYR A 645 15.88 -4.29 -28.12
C TYR A 645 14.41 -4.60 -27.87
N ASN A 646 14.01 -5.87 -28.04
CA ASN A 646 12.63 -6.30 -27.81
C ASN A 646 12.22 -6.14 -26.35
N SER A 647 13.12 -6.46 -25.42
CA SER A 647 12.87 -6.29 -23.99
C SER A 647 12.71 -4.82 -23.64
N PHE A 648 13.62 -3.95 -24.07
CA PHE A 648 13.58 -2.53 -23.82
C PHE A 648 12.33 -1.86 -24.41
N LYS A 649 11.93 -2.24 -25.64
CA LYS A 649 10.69 -1.76 -26.26
C LYS A 649 9.47 -2.08 -25.41
N ARG A 650 9.34 -3.34 -24.94
CA ARG A 650 8.23 -3.75 -24.05
C ARG A 650 8.33 -3.08 -22.68
N LEU A 651 9.51 -3.01 -22.08
CA LEU A 651 9.71 -2.35 -20.78
C LEU A 651 9.38 -0.86 -20.84
N SER A 652 9.64 -0.18 -21.95
CA SER A 652 9.29 1.23 -22.13
C SER A 652 7.78 1.45 -22.07
N PHE A 653 7.00 0.54 -22.67
CA PHE A 653 5.54 0.52 -22.51
C PHE A 653 5.14 0.21 -21.07
N LEU A 654 5.71 -0.85 -20.48
CA LEU A 654 5.36 -1.31 -19.12
C LEU A 654 5.70 -0.28 -18.03
N LYS A 655 6.70 0.57 -18.25
CA LYS A 655 7.12 1.62 -17.32
C LYS A 655 5.97 2.58 -16.97
N GLY A 656 4.98 2.74 -17.86
CA GLY A 656 3.78 3.52 -17.60
C GLY A 656 2.90 2.98 -16.47
N TYR A 657 2.99 1.69 -16.14
CA TYR A 657 2.24 1.08 -15.02
C TYR A 657 2.95 1.25 -13.67
N VAL A 658 4.27 1.45 -13.66
CA VAL A 658 5.04 1.62 -12.43
C VAL A 658 4.78 3.02 -11.88
N LYS A 659 3.75 3.14 -11.05
CA LYS A 659 3.34 4.39 -10.43
C LYS A 659 3.15 4.22 -8.93
N VAL A 660 3.29 5.33 -8.23
CA VAL A 660 2.90 5.48 -6.83
C VAL A 660 1.74 6.46 -6.74
N ASP A 661 1.01 6.41 -5.64
CA ASP A 661 -0.16 7.25 -5.46
C ASP A 661 0.19 8.75 -5.61
N SER A 662 1.37 9.23 -5.21
CA SER A 662 1.80 10.62 -5.43
C SER A 662 1.86 11.06 -6.91
N ASP A 663 1.90 10.13 -7.86
CA ASP A 663 1.88 10.46 -9.29
C ASP A 663 0.52 11.01 -9.76
N PHE A 664 -0.52 10.93 -8.93
CA PHE A 664 -1.88 11.36 -9.24
C PHE A 664 -2.22 12.65 -8.49
N SER A 665 -2.33 13.74 -9.23
CA SER A 665 -2.60 15.10 -8.71
C SER A 665 -4.09 15.49 -8.72
N ASN A 666 -5.01 14.55 -8.92
CA ASN A 666 -6.44 14.85 -9.05
C ASN A 666 -7.01 15.44 -7.74
N SER A 667 -7.68 16.59 -7.85
CA SER A 667 -8.35 17.29 -6.73
C SER A 667 -9.34 16.41 -5.98
N LYS A 668 -9.98 15.44 -6.67
CA LYS A 668 -10.84 14.43 -6.05
C LYS A 668 -10.11 13.56 -5.03
N ARG A 669 -8.90 13.06 -5.36
CA ARG A 669 -8.10 12.24 -4.44
C ARG A 669 -7.66 13.03 -3.22
N LYS A 670 -7.18 14.27 -3.43
CA LYS A 670 -6.79 15.15 -2.32
C LYS A 670 -7.96 15.34 -1.34
N SER A 671 -9.15 15.58 -1.87
CA SER A 671 -10.38 15.74 -1.09
C SER A 671 -10.71 14.47 -0.29
N ILE A 672 -10.49 13.28 -0.85
CA ILE A 672 -10.73 12.03 -0.11
C ILE A 672 -9.74 11.86 1.06
N ILE A 673 -8.46 12.12 0.80
CA ILE A 673 -7.41 12.03 1.82
C ILE A 673 -7.64 13.04 2.95
N GLU A 674 -8.13 14.24 2.64
CA GLU A 674 -8.53 15.23 3.65
C GLU A 674 -9.66 14.69 4.55
N GLY A 675 -10.59 13.91 4.00
CA GLY A 675 -11.60 13.18 4.79
C GLY A 675 -10.98 12.16 5.75
N PHE A 676 -9.97 11.40 5.31
CA PHE A 676 -9.25 10.46 6.19
C PHE A 676 -8.52 11.17 7.33
N GLN A 677 -7.86 12.29 7.03
CA GLN A 677 -7.20 13.12 8.03
C GLN A 677 -8.20 13.70 9.04
N TRP A 678 -9.38 14.11 8.55
CA TRP A 678 -10.45 14.55 9.43
C TRP A 678 -10.90 13.43 10.37
N LEU A 679 -11.12 12.21 9.86
CA LEU A 679 -11.46 11.04 10.70
C LEU A 679 -10.37 10.78 11.75
N GLU A 680 -9.09 10.82 11.36
CA GLU A 680 -7.96 10.62 12.27
C GLU A 680 -7.97 11.62 13.44
N GLN A 681 -8.27 12.89 13.16
CA GLN A 681 -8.14 13.99 14.11
C GLN A 681 -9.39 14.19 14.99
N ASN A 682 -10.57 13.83 14.50
CA ASN A 682 -11.85 14.23 15.11
C ASN A 682 -12.67 13.05 15.67
N THR A 683 -12.17 11.82 15.60
CA THR A 683 -12.90 10.63 16.09
C THR A 683 -12.06 9.77 17.03
N PRO A 684 -12.64 8.96 17.95
CA PRO A 684 -11.90 8.00 18.76
C PRO A 684 -11.31 6.85 17.92
N GLN A 685 -10.19 6.23 18.31
CA GLN A 685 -9.55 5.17 17.51
C GLN A 685 -10.41 3.91 17.34
N ASN A 686 -11.22 3.59 18.34
CA ASN A 686 -11.97 2.34 18.41
C ASN A 686 -13.27 2.34 17.59
N ILE A 687 -13.65 3.44 16.93
CA ILE A 687 -14.90 3.48 16.14
C ILE A 687 -14.83 2.61 14.89
N VAL A 688 -16.01 2.23 14.38
CA VAL A 688 -16.19 1.64 13.05
C VAL A 688 -16.75 2.69 12.10
N VAL A 689 -16.10 2.82 10.95
CA VAL A 689 -16.52 3.68 9.84
C VAL A 689 -17.08 2.80 8.71
N ALA A 690 -18.26 3.14 8.21
CA ALA A 690 -18.76 2.56 6.95
C ALA A 690 -18.48 3.54 5.80
N PHE A 691 -18.12 3.05 4.62
CA PHE A 691 -17.89 3.89 3.45
C PHE A 691 -18.64 3.40 2.21
N ASP A 692 -18.80 4.27 1.21
CA ASP A 692 -19.53 3.97 -0.04
C ASP A 692 -18.73 3.00 -0.90
N ASP A 693 -19.34 1.90 -1.34
CA ASP A 693 -18.61 0.81 -2.01
C ASP A 693 -18.65 0.83 -3.55
N ARG A 694 -19.27 1.85 -4.17
CA ARG A 694 -19.52 1.83 -5.62
C ARG A 694 -18.25 2.07 -6.44
N TRP A 695 -18.03 1.16 -7.40
CA TRP A 695 -16.82 1.07 -8.26
C TRP A 695 -16.67 2.18 -9.32
N GLU A 696 -17.64 3.07 -9.48
CA GLU A 696 -17.60 4.09 -10.54
C GLU A 696 -16.63 5.24 -10.19
N THR A 697 -15.36 4.98 -10.52
CA THR A 697 -14.42 5.83 -11.26
C THR A 697 -14.06 7.20 -10.68
N PHE A 698 -13.00 7.21 -9.86
CA PHE A 698 -12.10 8.36 -9.72
C PHE A 698 -11.14 8.56 -10.93
N GLY A 699 -11.46 7.97 -12.09
CA GLY A 699 -10.75 8.17 -13.36
C GLY A 699 -9.41 7.44 -13.46
N GLU A 700 -8.60 7.42 -12.41
CA GLU A 700 -7.36 6.65 -12.37
C GLU A 700 -7.15 6.11 -10.95
N ILE A 701 -7.27 4.78 -10.81
CA ILE A 701 -7.02 3.90 -9.64
C ILE A 701 -8.22 3.61 -8.71
N GLY A 702 -8.75 2.39 -8.87
CA GLY A 702 -8.82 1.34 -7.85
C GLY A 702 -9.47 1.65 -6.50
N PHE A 703 -10.78 1.41 -6.42
CA PHE A 703 -11.61 1.40 -5.21
C PHE A 703 -11.00 0.63 -4.01
N ASN A 704 -10.28 -0.47 -4.27
CA ASN A 704 -9.61 -1.27 -3.23
C ASN A 704 -8.51 -0.48 -2.47
N GLN A 705 -7.92 0.57 -3.04
CA GLN A 705 -6.93 1.32 -2.29
C GLN A 705 -7.56 2.09 -1.12
N PHE A 706 -8.79 2.61 -1.26
CA PHE A 706 -9.36 3.51 -0.25
C PHE A 706 -9.77 2.82 1.04
N ALA A 707 -10.35 1.60 0.99
CA ALA A 707 -10.70 0.86 2.21
C ALA A 707 -9.49 0.68 3.14
N SER A 708 -8.40 0.15 2.58
CA SER A 708 -7.14 -0.02 3.31
C SER A 708 -6.50 1.31 3.68
N GLN A 709 -6.67 2.34 2.87
CA GLN A 709 -6.15 3.68 3.16
C GLN A 709 -6.91 4.38 4.28
N ILE A 710 -8.22 4.18 4.46
CA ILE A 710 -8.94 4.63 5.67
C ILE A 710 -8.29 3.99 6.89
N ASN A 711 -8.06 2.68 6.87
CA ASN A 711 -7.40 1.99 7.98
C ASN A 711 -5.96 2.50 8.22
N LEU A 712 -5.19 2.76 7.17
CA LEU A 712 -3.79 3.19 7.26
C LEU A 712 -3.62 4.65 7.66
N PHE A 713 -4.41 5.56 7.09
CA PHE A 713 -4.29 7.00 7.29
C PHE A 713 -5.20 7.51 8.40
N ALA A 714 -6.45 7.06 8.48
CA ALA A 714 -7.33 7.45 9.58
C ALA A 714 -7.07 6.64 10.85
N ASN A 715 -6.43 5.47 10.75
CA ASN A 715 -6.26 4.51 11.86
C ASN A 715 -7.60 4.22 12.54
N ARG A 716 -8.62 3.91 11.73
CA ARG A 716 -9.97 3.51 12.17
C ARG A 716 -10.34 2.15 11.62
N TYR A 717 -11.26 1.48 12.28
CA TYR A 717 -11.82 0.22 11.81
C TYR A 717 -12.90 0.50 10.78
N THR A 718 -13.03 -0.39 9.80
CA THR A 718 -14.04 -0.23 8.76
C THR A 718 -14.99 -1.42 8.74
N LEU A 719 -16.26 -1.13 8.46
CA LEU A 719 -17.28 -2.16 8.30
C LEU A 719 -16.96 -3.00 7.06
N GLN A 720 -16.59 -2.33 5.97
CA GLN A 720 -16.16 -2.96 4.72
C GLN A 720 -14.64 -3.12 4.66
N GLY A 721 -14.16 -3.83 3.65
CA GLY A 721 -12.76 -4.16 3.44
C GLY A 721 -12.51 -4.74 2.05
N ASN A 722 -11.31 -5.25 1.81
CA ASN A 722 -10.89 -5.74 0.48
C ASN A 722 -10.71 -7.27 0.37
N GLN A 723 -11.29 -8.05 1.28
CA GLN A 723 -11.24 -9.52 1.24
C GLN A 723 -12.47 -10.14 1.85
N ILE A 724 -13.55 -10.11 1.08
CA ILE A 724 -14.80 -10.72 1.52
C ILE A 724 -14.61 -12.23 1.75
N GLU A 725 -13.70 -12.89 1.02
CA GLU A 725 -13.39 -14.31 1.19
C GLU A 725 -12.80 -14.66 2.57
N ALA A 726 -12.27 -13.66 3.30
CA ALA A 726 -11.66 -13.84 4.61
C ALA A 726 -12.64 -13.60 5.78
N THR A 727 -13.90 -13.28 5.50
CA THR A 727 -14.93 -13.06 6.52
C THR A 727 -16.19 -13.89 6.26
N CYS A 728 -16.85 -14.31 7.33
CA CYS A 728 -18.20 -14.87 7.27
C CYS A 728 -19.29 -13.85 7.64
N ALA A 729 -18.90 -12.63 8.06
CA ALA A 729 -19.85 -11.59 8.41
C ALA A 729 -20.61 -11.11 7.18
N ASN A 730 -21.95 -11.11 7.25
CA ASN A 730 -22.81 -10.74 6.13
C ASN A 730 -23.13 -9.23 6.13
N ASN A 731 -22.09 -8.40 6.01
CA ASN A 731 -22.20 -6.93 6.08
C ASN A 731 -21.75 -6.20 4.81
N THR A 732 -21.36 -6.95 3.77
CA THR A 732 -20.72 -6.39 2.57
C THR A 732 -21.67 -5.65 1.63
N GLU A 733 -22.98 -5.82 1.80
CA GLU A 733 -23.97 -5.07 1.03
C GLU A 733 -24.14 -3.63 1.53
N VAL A 734 -23.83 -3.35 2.80
CA VAL A 734 -24.19 -2.08 3.45
C VAL A 734 -23.57 -0.88 2.73
N GLY A 735 -22.29 -0.95 2.36
CA GLY A 735 -21.59 0.13 1.65
C GLY A 735 -22.16 0.43 0.25
N LYS A 736 -22.77 -0.57 -0.40
CA LYS A 736 -23.34 -0.43 -1.74
C LYS A 736 -24.73 0.18 -1.73
N LYS A 737 -25.39 0.20 -0.57
CA LYS A 737 -26.81 0.53 -0.44
C LYS A 737 -27.08 1.89 0.20
N PHE A 738 -26.05 2.72 0.39
CA PHE A 738 -26.20 4.06 1.00
C PHE A 738 -27.20 4.96 0.27
N ALA A 739 -27.20 4.95 -1.06
CA ALA A 739 -28.15 5.71 -1.87
C ALA A 739 -29.48 4.97 -2.12
N GLU A 740 -29.50 3.65 -1.96
CA GLU A 740 -30.66 2.82 -2.33
C GLU A 740 -31.62 2.53 -1.18
N TRP A 741 -31.10 2.38 0.05
CA TRP A 741 -31.93 2.02 1.19
C TRP A 741 -32.64 3.24 1.80
N PRO A 742 -33.87 3.05 2.32
CA PRO A 742 -34.51 4.04 3.17
C PRO A 742 -33.62 4.41 4.36
N PRO A 743 -33.50 5.69 4.73
CA PRO A 743 -32.62 6.17 5.80
C PRO A 743 -32.80 5.46 7.15
N GLN A 744 -34.03 5.14 7.55
CA GLN A 744 -34.30 4.36 8.77
C GLN A 744 -33.70 2.95 8.68
N LYS A 745 -33.94 2.24 7.57
CA LYS A 745 -33.37 0.90 7.34
C LYS A 745 -31.84 0.94 7.33
N LEU A 746 -31.25 1.98 6.73
CA LEU A 746 -29.80 2.18 6.73
C LEU A 746 -29.28 2.43 8.16
N PHE A 747 -29.95 3.30 8.93
CA PHE A 747 -29.59 3.58 10.32
C PHE A 747 -29.66 2.32 11.20
N GLU A 748 -30.72 1.52 11.08
CA GLU A 748 -30.85 0.22 11.78
C GLU A 748 -29.72 -0.75 11.44
N LYS A 749 -29.34 -0.85 10.16
CA LYS A 749 -28.23 -1.72 9.72
C LYS A 749 -26.87 -1.22 10.22
N LEU A 750 -26.64 0.10 10.20
CA LEU A 750 -25.39 0.70 10.67
C LEU A 750 -25.24 0.56 12.19
N THR A 751 -26.29 0.84 12.96
CA THR A 751 -26.30 0.66 14.42
C THR A 751 -26.15 -0.81 14.81
N ARG A 752 -26.74 -1.75 14.07
CA ARG A 752 -26.52 -3.20 14.27
C ARG A 752 -25.05 -3.59 14.17
N TYR A 753 -24.32 -3.00 13.23
CA TYR A 753 -22.89 -3.25 13.03
C TYR A 753 -21.99 -2.27 13.78
N ASN A 754 -22.55 -1.53 14.74
CA ASN A 754 -21.81 -0.60 15.56
C ASN A 754 -21.06 0.44 14.72
N VAL A 755 -21.65 0.95 13.63
CA VAL A 755 -21.03 2.02 12.85
C VAL A 755 -21.32 3.37 13.51
N SER A 756 -20.30 4.21 13.69
CA SER A 756 -20.46 5.56 14.25
C SER A 756 -20.45 6.64 13.17
N TYR A 757 -19.70 6.41 12.09
CA TYR A 757 -19.55 7.39 11.00
C TYR A 757 -19.71 6.71 9.65
N LEU A 758 -20.37 7.41 8.74
CA LEU A 758 -20.51 7.05 7.34
C LEU A 758 -19.70 8.01 6.49
N TYR A 759 -18.89 7.48 5.58
CA TYR A 759 -18.09 8.27 4.63
C TYR A 759 -18.53 8.01 3.19
N THR A 760 -19.02 9.03 2.49
CA THR A 760 -19.50 8.88 1.11
C THR A 760 -19.01 10.01 0.21
N TRP A 761 -18.89 9.70 -1.07
CA TRP A 761 -18.57 10.62 -2.17
C TRP A 761 -19.64 10.54 -3.27
N ASN A 762 -20.81 9.98 -2.96
CA ASN A 762 -21.89 9.87 -3.91
C ASN A 762 -23.00 10.87 -3.61
N ASP A 763 -23.36 11.65 -4.63
CA ASP A 763 -24.32 12.74 -4.50
C ASP A 763 -25.73 12.25 -4.10
N ASP A 764 -26.18 11.10 -4.59
CA ASP A 764 -27.48 10.52 -4.20
C ASP A 764 -27.50 10.12 -2.73
N ALA A 765 -26.43 9.48 -2.25
CA ALA A 765 -26.28 9.15 -0.84
C ALA A 765 -26.27 10.42 0.02
N MET A 766 -25.54 11.46 -0.39
CA MET A 766 -25.52 12.74 0.34
C MET A 766 -26.91 13.39 0.39
N ARG A 767 -27.66 13.38 -0.71
CA ARG A 767 -29.04 13.87 -0.75
C ARG A 767 -29.95 13.08 0.19
N ASN A 768 -29.88 11.75 0.13
CA ASN A 768 -30.69 10.85 0.95
C ASN A 768 -30.44 11.08 2.45
N LEU A 769 -29.17 11.20 2.86
CA LEU A 769 -28.79 11.43 4.26
C LEU A 769 -29.20 12.82 4.76
N SER A 770 -29.12 13.84 3.90
CA SER A 770 -29.48 15.24 4.24
C SER A 770 -30.97 15.41 4.59
N GLN A 771 -31.83 14.53 4.08
CA GLN A 771 -33.28 14.58 4.32
C GLN A 771 -33.68 14.12 5.73
N HIS A 772 -32.76 13.50 6.47
CA HIS A 772 -33.01 12.91 7.79
C HIS A 772 -32.00 13.39 8.86
N PRO A 773 -32.00 14.69 9.19
CA PRO A 773 -31.09 15.27 10.18
C PRO A 773 -31.29 14.74 11.60
N GLU A 774 -32.39 14.03 11.87
CA GLU A 774 -32.65 13.33 13.13
C GLU A 774 -31.85 12.03 13.28
N LEU A 775 -31.43 11.41 12.17
CA LEU A 775 -30.65 10.17 12.14
C LEU A 775 -29.17 10.41 11.84
N PHE A 776 -28.88 11.34 10.93
CA PHE A 776 -27.54 11.59 10.40
C PHE A 776 -27.16 13.07 10.48
N ARG A 777 -26.00 13.37 11.05
CA ARG A 777 -25.43 14.71 11.12
C ARG A 777 -24.25 14.85 10.16
N LEU A 778 -24.31 15.80 9.24
CA LEU A 778 -23.16 16.17 8.43
C LEU A 778 -22.09 16.82 9.33
N VAL A 779 -20.89 16.23 9.37
CA VAL A 779 -19.77 16.71 10.22
C VAL A 779 -18.55 17.16 9.40
N TYR A 780 -18.49 16.78 8.13
CA TYR A 780 -17.44 17.22 7.21
C TYR A 780 -17.94 17.20 5.77
N PHE A 781 -17.60 18.23 5.00
CA PHE A 781 -17.82 18.29 3.55
C PHE A 781 -16.78 19.18 2.89
N ASN A 782 -16.26 18.75 1.75
CA ASN A 782 -15.24 19.49 0.99
C ASN A 782 -15.60 19.68 -0.50
N GLY A 783 -16.88 19.59 -0.84
CA GLY A 783 -17.34 19.71 -2.23
C GLY A 783 -17.32 18.41 -3.03
N ILE A 784 -16.62 17.37 -2.54
CA ILE A 784 -16.46 16.08 -3.26
C ILE A 784 -16.85 14.89 -2.38
N SER A 785 -16.55 14.94 -1.10
CA SER A 785 -16.86 13.87 -0.15
C SER A 785 -17.44 14.45 1.14
N SER A 786 -18.22 13.64 1.85
CA SER A 786 -18.86 14.01 3.11
C SER A 786 -18.75 12.90 4.15
N ILE A 787 -18.59 13.31 5.42
CA ILE A 787 -18.64 12.41 6.58
C ILE A 787 -19.89 12.75 7.38
N TRP A 788 -20.64 11.71 7.73
CA TRP A 788 -21.89 11.77 8.46
C TRP A 788 -21.76 11.01 9.78
N GLN A 789 -22.13 11.62 10.88
CA GLN A 789 -22.19 11.00 12.20
C GLN A 789 -23.61 10.49 12.46
N LEU A 790 -23.75 9.29 13.01
CA LEU A 790 -25.05 8.79 13.49
C LEU A 790 -25.43 9.48 14.79
N ILE A 791 -26.67 9.96 14.90
CA ILE A 791 -27.17 10.68 16.08
C ILE A 791 -27.77 9.68 17.09
N ASN A 792 -27.68 10.01 18.39
CA ASN A 792 -28.25 9.25 19.51
C ASN A 792 -27.79 7.78 19.57
N TYR A 793 -26.54 7.52 19.15
CA TYR A 793 -25.96 6.20 19.16
C TYR A 793 -24.61 6.21 19.87
N ASP A 794 -24.56 5.57 21.05
CA ASP A 794 -23.30 5.32 21.75
C ASP A 794 -22.69 4.00 21.28
N PHE A 795 -21.39 4.03 21.02
CA PHE A 795 -20.66 2.92 20.42
C PHE A 795 -20.00 2.06 21.50
N TYR A 796 -20.53 0.84 21.69
CA TYR A 796 -20.01 -0.08 22.71
C TYR A 796 -19.84 -1.52 22.20
N TYR A 797 -20.00 -1.81 20.92
CA TYR A 797 -19.90 -3.15 20.33
C TYR A 797 -20.90 -4.18 20.86
N ILE A 798 -21.87 -3.82 21.69
CA ILE A 798 -22.96 -4.70 22.11
C ILE A 798 -24.30 -4.00 21.92
N SER A 799 -25.37 -4.78 21.82
CA SER A 799 -26.74 -4.29 21.69
C SER A 799 -27.15 -3.41 22.87
N ASN A 800 -27.98 -2.39 22.60
CA ASN A 800 -28.39 -1.36 23.56
C ASN A 800 -29.48 -1.82 24.56
N ASN A 801 -29.84 -3.11 24.54
CA ASN A 801 -30.80 -3.72 25.47
C ASN A 801 -30.19 -4.02 26.86
N VAL A 802 -28.99 -3.50 27.14
CA VAL A 802 -28.38 -3.49 28.48
C VAL A 802 -27.83 -2.11 28.78
N LYS A 803 -27.78 -1.75 30.07
CA LYS A 803 -27.14 -0.52 30.49
C LYS A 803 -25.65 -0.76 30.69
N ILE A 804 -24.82 -0.03 29.95
CA ILE A 804 -23.37 -0.19 29.96
C ILE A 804 -22.77 0.82 30.94
N ILE A 805 -22.00 0.33 31.91
CA ILE A 805 -21.37 1.14 32.96
C ILE A 805 -19.90 1.39 32.63
N LYS A 806 -19.17 0.34 32.22
CA LYS A 806 -17.79 0.44 31.74
C LYS A 806 -17.60 -0.36 30.48
N PHE A 807 -16.69 0.13 29.65
CA PHE A 807 -16.32 -0.49 28.39
C PHE A 807 -14.81 -0.39 28.19
N PHE A 808 -14.18 -1.51 27.85
CA PHE A 808 -12.78 -1.58 27.46
C PHE A 808 -12.65 -2.35 26.16
N PHE A 809 -11.91 -1.79 25.22
CA PHE A 809 -11.67 -2.41 23.93
C PHE A 809 -10.17 -2.64 23.69
N SER A 810 -9.84 -3.84 23.26
CA SER A 810 -8.58 -4.17 22.58
C SER A 810 -8.85 -5.22 21.50
N PRO A 811 -8.02 -5.31 20.44
CA PRO A 811 -8.27 -6.20 19.31
C PRO A 811 -8.64 -7.65 19.66
N GLU A 812 -7.98 -8.25 20.65
CA GLU A 812 -8.23 -9.65 21.05
C GLU A 812 -8.93 -9.79 22.41
N ARG A 813 -9.35 -8.68 23.02
CA ARG A 813 -10.05 -8.70 24.31
C ARG A 813 -10.97 -7.50 24.48
N ILE A 814 -12.24 -7.77 24.72
CA ILE A 814 -13.24 -6.73 24.91
C ILE A 814 -13.99 -7.01 26.21
N LYS A 815 -14.18 -5.96 27.01
CA LYS A 815 -14.84 -6.08 28.31
C LYS A 815 -15.96 -5.08 28.46
N TRP A 816 -16.99 -5.51 29.18
CA TRP A 816 -18.10 -4.68 29.59
C TRP A 816 -18.42 -4.91 31.06
N GLU A 817 -18.78 -3.84 31.75
CA GLU A 817 -19.57 -3.92 32.99
C GLU A 817 -20.98 -3.47 32.64
N VAL A 818 -21.96 -4.37 32.74
CA VAL A 818 -23.34 -4.09 32.33
C VAL A 818 -24.34 -4.42 33.42
N LEU A 819 -25.45 -3.69 33.42
CA LEU A 819 -26.65 -4.01 34.18
C LEU A 819 -27.73 -4.50 33.22
N ASN A 820 -28.30 -5.68 33.51
CA ASN A 820 -29.37 -6.27 32.71
C ASN A 820 -30.65 -6.42 33.53
N LYS A 821 -31.68 -5.66 33.14
CA LYS A 821 -33.01 -5.71 33.77
C LYS A 821 -34.03 -6.54 32.96
N GLU A 822 -33.63 -7.12 31.84
CA GLU A 822 -34.52 -7.88 30.98
C GLU A 822 -34.39 -9.38 31.21
N LYS A 823 -35.53 -10.08 31.28
CA LYS A 823 -35.60 -11.54 31.33
C LYS A 823 -35.25 -12.14 29.98
N ASN A 824 -34.43 -13.20 29.98
CA ASN A 824 -33.99 -13.92 28.78
C ASN A 824 -33.35 -13.01 27.72
N ASN A 825 -32.56 -12.03 28.17
CA ASN A 825 -31.99 -11.04 27.28
C ASN A 825 -30.92 -11.67 26.37
N ARG A 826 -31.06 -11.49 25.05
CA ARG A 826 -30.07 -11.93 24.07
C ARG A 826 -29.21 -10.75 23.65
N ILE A 827 -27.93 -10.82 24.02
CA ILE A 827 -26.95 -9.80 23.68
C ILE A 827 -26.33 -10.14 22.33
N ILE A 828 -26.24 -9.15 21.45
CA ILE A 828 -25.52 -9.26 20.19
C ILE A 828 -24.28 -8.38 20.31
N ALA A 829 -23.11 -8.97 20.09
CA ALA A 829 -21.87 -8.23 19.98
C ALA A 829 -21.54 -8.01 18.50
N ALA A 830 -21.30 -6.76 18.10
CA ALA A 830 -20.94 -6.36 16.74
C ALA A 830 -19.49 -6.73 16.39
N ILE A 831 -19.19 -8.02 16.51
CA ILE A 831 -17.89 -8.65 16.29
C ILE A 831 -18.18 -9.92 15.49
N ALA A 832 -17.43 -10.14 14.41
CA ALA A 832 -17.59 -11.33 13.61
C ALA A 832 -17.33 -12.60 14.45
N TYR A 833 -18.17 -13.61 14.28
CA TYR A 833 -18.05 -14.86 15.01
C TYR A 833 -16.78 -15.62 14.61
N HIS A 834 -16.09 -16.16 15.62
CA HIS A 834 -15.01 -17.13 15.45
C HIS A 834 -15.01 -18.11 16.62
N PRO A 835 -14.82 -19.43 16.42
CA PRO A 835 -14.77 -20.42 17.52
C PRO A 835 -13.68 -20.21 18.60
N LYS A 836 -12.75 -19.27 18.35
CA LYS A 836 -11.63 -18.92 19.23
C LYS A 836 -11.99 -17.80 20.20
N TRP A 837 -13.09 -17.10 19.97
CA TRP A 837 -13.66 -16.21 20.96
C TRP A 837 -14.21 -17.04 22.12
N LYS A 838 -13.75 -16.73 23.34
CA LYS A 838 -14.22 -17.30 24.60
C LYS A 838 -14.85 -16.18 25.42
N LEU A 839 -16.07 -16.44 25.90
CA LEU A 839 -16.83 -15.52 26.73
C LEU A 839 -16.69 -15.93 28.19
N TYR A 840 -16.42 -14.97 29.05
CA TYR A 840 -16.45 -15.13 30.49
C TYR A 840 -17.44 -14.14 31.09
N ILE A 841 -18.39 -14.63 31.87
CA ILE A 841 -19.34 -13.80 32.63
C ILE A 841 -19.02 -14.00 34.11
N ASN A 842 -18.65 -12.92 34.80
CA ASN A 842 -18.19 -12.94 36.20
C ASN A 842 -17.05 -13.96 36.44
N GLY A 843 -16.18 -14.13 35.42
CA GLY A 843 -15.05 -15.07 35.46
C GLY A 843 -15.39 -16.51 35.07
N ILE A 844 -16.67 -16.86 34.91
CA ILE A 844 -17.12 -18.19 34.51
C ILE A 844 -17.21 -18.24 32.98
N GLN A 845 -16.58 -19.24 32.37
CA GLN A 845 -16.65 -19.41 30.93
C GLN A 845 -18.06 -19.82 30.49
N THR A 846 -18.64 -19.06 29.58
CA THR A 846 -20.00 -19.24 29.07
C THR A 846 -19.94 -19.52 27.57
N LYS A 847 -20.95 -20.25 27.06
CA LYS A 847 -21.07 -20.53 25.63
C LYS A 847 -21.42 -19.25 24.85
N ILE A 848 -20.81 -19.10 23.67
CA ILE A 848 -21.23 -18.13 22.65
C ILE A 848 -21.98 -18.87 21.54
N ASP A 849 -22.97 -18.21 20.96
CA ASP A 849 -23.62 -18.59 19.72
C ASP A 849 -23.35 -17.52 18.64
N LYS A 850 -23.88 -17.75 17.44
CA LYS A 850 -23.82 -16.79 16.32
C LYS A 850 -25.21 -16.42 15.84
N THR A 851 -25.37 -15.20 15.33
CA THR A 851 -26.55 -14.74 14.59
C THR A 851 -26.51 -15.20 13.13
N ASP A 852 -27.59 -15.00 12.39
CA ASP A 852 -27.70 -15.37 10.95
C ASP A 852 -26.71 -14.59 10.07
N ASP A 853 -26.35 -13.36 10.46
CA ASP A 853 -25.31 -12.54 9.84
C ASP A 853 -23.91 -12.77 10.44
N HIS A 854 -23.74 -13.84 11.22
CA HIS A 854 -22.47 -14.31 11.78
C HIS A 854 -21.81 -13.34 12.77
N LEU A 855 -22.60 -12.64 13.59
CA LEU A 855 -22.12 -11.89 14.75
C LEU A 855 -22.15 -12.75 16.00
N ILE A 856 -21.28 -12.44 16.97
CA ILE A 856 -21.28 -13.12 18.28
C ILE A 856 -22.56 -12.77 19.05
N THR A 857 -23.20 -13.77 19.66
CA THR A 857 -24.37 -13.55 20.53
C THR A 857 -24.35 -14.49 21.72
N PHE A 858 -24.92 -14.05 22.84
CA PHE A 858 -25.01 -14.85 24.07
C PHE A 858 -26.21 -14.39 24.90
N SER A 859 -26.68 -15.26 25.78
CA SER A 859 -27.78 -14.95 26.70
C SER A 859 -27.25 -14.39 28.02
N LEU A 860 -27.93 -13.38 28.54
CA LEU A 860 -27.64 -12.78 29.83
C LEU A 860 -28.92 -12.79 30.68
N PRO A 861 -28.92 -13.42 31.87
CA PRO A 861 -30.10 -13.43 32.72
C PRO A 861 -30.33 -12.07 33.40
N GLU A 862 -31.57 -11.81 33.80
CA GLU A 862 -31.91 -10.62 34.61
C GLU A 862 -31.14 -10.64 35.92
N SER A 863 -30.59 -9.50 36.34
CA SER A 863 -29.93 -9.34 37.63
C SER A 863 -29.89 -7.88 38.07
N GLU A 864 -30.05 -7.66 39.38
CA GLU A 864 -29.82 -6.35 40.01
C GLU A 864 -28.32 -6.04 40.18
N SER A 865 -27.47 -7.06 40.08
CA SER A 865 -26.01 -6.92 40.16
C SER A 865 -25.37 -6.67 38.80
N LEU A 866 -24.21 -6.02 38.80
CA LEU A 866 -23.42 -5.81 37.59
C LEU A 866 -22.82 -7.14 37.09
N TYR A 867 -22.89 -7.36 35.79
CA TYR A 867 -22.15 -8.42 35.11
C TYR A 867 -20.82 -7.88 34.60
N ALA A 868 -19.73 -8.57 34.93
CA ALA A 868 -18.44 -8.41 34.30
C ALA A 868 -18.33 -9.37 33.11
N ILE A 869 -18.47 -8.85 31.90
CA ILE A 869 -18.37 -9.60 30.64
C ILE A 869 -16.97 -9.41 30.07
N ASP A 870 -16.27 -10.50 29.79
CA ASP A 870 -14.91 -10.51 29.23
C ASP A 870 -14.84 -11.49 28.05
N LEU A 871 -14.73 -10.94 26.83
CA LEU A 871 -14.63 -11.70 25.60
C LEU A 871 -13.17 -11.72 25.14
N ARG A 872 -12.59 -12.91 24.95
CA ARG A 872 -11.15 -13.11 24.67
C ARG A 872 -10.93 -13.96 23.43
N PHE A 873 -10.03 -13.55 22.55
CA PHE A 873 -9.63 -14.34 21.39
C PHE A 873 -8.40 -15.18 21.74
N GLU A 874 -8.59 -16.50 21.87
CA GLU A 874 -7.57 -17.39 22.44
C GLU A 874 -7.07 -18.42 21.42
N LYS A 875 -5.77 -18.72 21.46
CA LYS A 875 -5.17 -19.81 20.66
C LYS A 875 -5.58 -21.16 21.23
N THR A 876 -5.84 -22.11 20.36
CA THR A 876 -6.06 -23.50 20.75
C THR A 876 -4.73 -24.18 21.12
N PHE A 877 -4.80 -25.26 21.89
CA PHE A 877 -3.63 -26.08 22.24
C PHE A 877 -2.85 -26.53 20.99
N PHE A 878 -3.54 -27.05 19.97
CA PHE A 878 -2.91 -27.52 18.73
C PHE A 878 -2.22 -26.40 17.95
N GLU A 879 -2.79 -25.19 17.93
CA GLU A 879 -2.11 -24.03 17.31
C GLU A 879 -0.78 -23.71 17.99
N ILE A 880 -0.72 -23.77 19.33
CA ILE A 880 0.53 -23.53 20.07
C ILE A 880 1.56 -24.61 19.71
N VAL A 881 1.16 -25.89 19.73
CA VAL A 881 2.04 -27.01 19.40
C VAL A 881 2.55 -26.92 17.96
N PHE A 882 1.68 -26.66 16.99
CA PHE A 882 2.08 -26.56 15.58
C PHE A 882 2.91 -25.33 15.29
N ASN A 883 2.70 -24.19 15.97
CA ASN A 883 3.60 -23.05 15.89
C ASN A 883 5.02 -23.44 16.31
N ILE A 884 5.17 -24.17 17.42
CA ILE A 884 6.48 -24.63 17.92
C ILE A 884 7.12 -25.60 16.92
N ILE A 885 6.38 -26.60 16.46
CA ILE A 885 6.88 -27.59 15.49
C ILE A 885 7.37 -26.89 14.21
N SER A 886 6.55 -26.00 13.64
CA SER A 886 6.90 -25.26 12.43
C SER A 886 8.14 -24.39 12.62
N PHE A 887 8.23 -23.66 13.73
CA PHE A 887 9.37 -22.80 14.05
C PHE A 887 10.65 -23.62 14.22
N VAL A 888 10.64 -24.65 15.07
CA VAL A 888 11.80 -25.52 15.32
C VAL A 888 12.25 -26.19 14.03
N THR A 889 11.32 -26.75 13.25
CA THR A 889 11.61 -27.41 11.98
C THR A 889 12.27 -26.44 10.99
N PHE A 890 11.72 -25.23 10.84
CA PHE A 890 12.27 -24.21 9.94
C PHE A 890 13.72 -23.86 10.30
N PHE A 891 14.01 -23.54 11.57
CA PHE A 891 15.35 -23.13 11.99
C PHE A 891 16.36 -24.28 11.98
N VAL A 892 15.94 -25.50 12.34
CA VAL A 892 16.82 -26.68 12.26
C VAL A 892 17.19 -26.97 10.81
N ILE A 893 16.22 -26.98 9.89
CA ILE A 893 16.50 -27.19 8.45
C ILE A 893 17.39 -26.08 7.91
N LEU A 894 17.09 -24.82 8.23
CA LEU A 894 17.89 -23.69 7.78
C LEU A 894 19.34 -23.80 8.27
N PHE A 895 19.55 -24.13 9.55
CA PHE A 895 20.88 -24.35 10.11
C PHE A 895 21.63 -25.49 9.42
N LEU A 896 20.96 -26.63 9.19
CA LEU A 896 21.56 -27.78 8.51
C LEU A 896 21.92 -27.47 7.05
N VAL A 897 21.06 -26.74 6.33
CA VAL A 897 21.32 -26.30 4.94
C VAL A 897 22.51 -25.35 4.85
N ILE A 898 22.70 -24.48 5.85
CA ILE A 898 23.86 -23.57 5.91
C ILE A 898 25.16 -24.33 6.27
N LYS A 899 25.05 -25.36 7.11
CA LYS A 899 26.20 -26.18 7.55
C LYS A 899 26.72 -27.11 6.45
N LEU A 900 25.82 -27.75 5.70
CA LEU A 900 26.11 -28.60 4.54
C LEU A 900 26.46 -27.74 3.32
#